data_AF-A0AAV1HVE4-F1
#
_entry.id   AF-A0AAV1HVE4-F1
#
_cell.length_a   1.000
_cell.length_b   1.000
_cell.length_c   1.000
_cell.angle_alpha   90.00
_cell.angle_beta   90.00
_cell.angle_gamma   90.00
#
_symmetry.space_group_name_H-M   'P 1'
#
loop_
_entity.id
_entity.type
_entity.pdbx_description
1 polymer ?
#
loop_
_entity_poly.entity_id
_entity_poly.type
_entity_poly.pdbx_seq_one_letter_code
_entity_poly.pdbx_strand_id
1 'polypeptide(L)'
;MAEGKHICVIGSGISGLTSAWLLHRSGAKVTLFEKEPQAGGHTLTDDSPGYPVDLGFQVYNLTTYPNLVGLLEQLGVDSEPSDMSFALSMDNGALEWGSHGLHSIFAQRRNMLSPSFYRMVWDVIRFGQRAPSVLKPELRGKYGQMSLGKYVRQQGYSQAFVNNYLLPMCAAVWSVPNAQVMEFPVVMLVRFWANHHLLDLFQRPIWRVVRDRSRTYVQKILAELPDVRLGCPVTSAAPAAAGQRARVCWGAAQSQEFDAVIFATHSDTILSVLGKDAPQGVRPLLEAIPYGVNEVYLHTDEALMPRNRLTWASWNCIGSSDPSAQTQAVCVTYWLNNLQRLPADAPPIFATLNPPRPPAADKTIRRLQLAHPSFSYAAHEAQQKLHSVQGEGSLYYAGAWCGYGFHEDGLKAGMAAAVALGARVPWRARATCPKISLADSFFLGTFDRFARMAIQLGSLRLILPNGEERLYGSRQWQGPVAEDDRWLGKPSLHATVRVFQMSFFRKIITRHDTGLGEAYMDDDFDVDDLGALMAVVTSNAGNIESSRGALGLLNRLGDWLLMLAHRARANTVEGSRRNIEEHYDAGNAMYKLFLDDTMTYSSGIHTPGGSLKQAQLNKLDALIEKAGIKKSDHVLEIGCGWGSMAIHAVQRTGCSWTGLTVSKQQLEEGVARVKAAGLADSIRLLFCDYREGQALGQFDKVVSCEMIEAVGHENLPAYFRAISGFLKPGGQAVIQAISEPDERYEAYCASSDFIREHIFPGGHLPSMGAMVDAARGTGLSVQDCTDIGPHYAVTLREWRAAWEREREAALRLGYSQAFWRKYRFYFAYCEAAFDARYLHNFQILWEKSSEPEAAATSHAPMSPSEMHKQAVPPLQSAPSDPTTQVLLALYFFLAGCMVSQSRLMWVVPAASASFALLFAAVSHAPSMLSSTFRQLSRDSKAWWCADVVHMLYSAAVFLSAAAYTLEHPRAFLITWSPARAEPGLLPDVLVCISAGFFGFQLWALVCTRLFKKSYLGVIHYSLLLMLFGAAAFKAVHTPLLTAMLVSELASVLCLAGKMQRLTGWAPGSGLVMALRRAEIGSLVLFQLVPHFLIAVSVLVHPEAFSAKSYYAIAAAGCAYINASNLRKAIALRPAPKEHAR
;
A
#
# COMPACT_ATOMS: atom_id res chain seq x y z
N MET A 1 -10.70 -16.01 -32.66
CA MET A 1 -11.55 -14.87 -32.29
C MET A 1 -12.98 -15.38 -32.15
N ALA A 2 -13.73 -14.91 -31.15
CA ALA A 2 -15.14 -15.30 -30.95
C ALA A 2 -16.11 -14.57 -31.89
N GLU A 3 -15.69 -13.41 -32.39
CA GLU A 3 -16.45 -12.53 -33.28
C GLU A 3 -17.06 -13.29 -34.48
N GLY A 4 -18.37 -13.06 -34.70
CA GLY A 4 -19.12 -13.65 -35.81
C GLY A 4 -19.59 -15.11 -35.61
N LYS A 5 -19.20 -15.79 -34.53
CA LYS A 5 -19.70 -17.14 -34.20
C LYS A 5 -21.07 -17.10 -33.52
N HIS A 6 -21.92 -18.10 -33.78
CA HIS A 6 -23.16 -18.34 -33.07
C HIS A 6 -23.02 -19.50 -32.09
N ILE A 7 -23.01 -19.20 -30.79
CA ILE A 7 -22.70 -20.15 -29.72
C ILE A 7 -23.95 -20.40 -28.87
N CYS A 8 -24.22 -21.67 -28.58
CA CYS A 8 -25.26 -22.09 -27.64
C CYS A 8 -24.65 -22.29 -26.25
N VAL A 9 -25.31 -21.77 -25.22
CA VAL A 9 -24.98 -22.05 -23.82
C VAL A 9 -26.18 -22.72 -23.17
N ILE A 10 -26.00 -23.90 -22.60
CA ILE A 10 -27.06 -24.70 -21.99
C ILE A 10 -26.89 -24.64 -20.47
N GLY A 11 -27.87 -24.08 -19.77
CA GLY A 11 -27.86 -23.84 -18.32
C GLY A 11 -27.46 -22.41 -17.98
N SER A 12 -28.23 -21.75 -17.12
CA SER A 12 -28.02 -20.36 -16.68
C SER A 12 -27.48 -20.24 -15.25
N GLY A 13 -26.82 -21.27 -14.74
CA GLY A 13 -26.00 -21.15 -13.53
C GLY A 13 -24.82 -20.20 -13.74
N ILE A 14 -24.04 -19.93 -12.69
CA ILE A 14 -22.89 -19.00 -12.77
C ILE A 14 -21.94 -19.30 -13.93
N SER A 15 -21.69 -20.58 -14.23
CA SER A 15 -20.87 -21.00 -15.37
C SER A 15 -21.44 -20.50 -16.69
N GLY A 16 -22.73 -20.73 -16.93
CA GLY A 16 -23.39 -20.39 -18.19
C GLY A 16 -23.57 -18.89 -18.36
N LEU A 17 -23.99 -18.19 -17.29
CA LEU A 17 -24.09 -16.72 -17.29
C LEU A 17 -22.73 -16.09 -17.61
N THR A 18 -21.66 -16.57 -16.97
CA THR A 18 -20.30 -16.06 -17.20
C THR A 18 -19.85 -16.32 -18.64
N SER A 19 -20.03 -17.55 -19.15
CA SER A 19 -19.66 -17.88 -20.52
C SER A 19 -20.42 -17.05 -21.55
N ALA A 20 -21.74 -16.96 -21.40
CA ALA A 20 -22.61 -16.24 -22.31
C ALA A 20 -22.26 -14.75 -22.36
N TRP A 21 -22.07 -14.12 -21.19
CA TRP A 21 -21.75 -12.71 -21.08
C TRP A 21 -20.37 -12.37 -21.69
N LEU A 22 -19.34 -13.16 -21.39
CA LEU A 22 -18.00 -12.94 -21.95
C LEU A 22 -17.95 -13.12 -23.47
N LEU A 23 -18.66 -14.12 -24.00
CA LEU A 23 -18.75 -14.36 -25.44
C LEU A 23 -19.51 -13.25 -26.14
N HIS A 24 -20.64 -12.80 -25.58
CA HIS A 24 -21.41 -11.69 -26.12
C HIS A 24 -20.58 -10.40 -26.21
N ARG A 25 -19.90 -10.01 -25.12
CA ARG A 25 -19.01 -8.84 -25.10
C ARG A 25 -17.78 -8.98 -26.00
N SER A 26 -17.45 -10.21 -26.41
CA SER A 26 -16.38 -10.49 -27.37
C SER A 26 -16.88 -10.58 -28.83
N GLY A 27 -18.12 -10.17 -29.10
CA GLY A 27 -18.70 -10.08 -30.44
C GLY A 27 -19.35 -11.36 -30.98
N ALA A 28 -19.55 -12.38 -30.14
CA ALA A 28 -20.27 -13.59 -30.55
C ALA A 28 -21.80 -13.40 -30.43
N LYS A 29 -22.55 -14.05 -31.31
CA LYS A 29 -24.00 -14.23 -31.14
C LYS A 29 -24.22 -15.38 -30.17
N VAL A 30 -24.88 -15.12 -29.04
CA VAL A 30 -25.08 -16.12 -27.99
C VAL A 30 -26.56 -16.39 -27.79
N THR A 31 -26.93 -17.66 -27.72
CA THR A 31 -28.26 -18.11 -27.27
C THR A 31 -28.10 -18.88 -25.97
N LEU A 32 -28.69 -18.38 -24.88
CA LEU A 32 -28.65 -19.01 -23.55
C LEU A 32 -29.97 -19.76 -23.28
N PHE A 33 -29.89 -21.06 -23.02
CA PHE A 33 -31.04 -21.90 -22.66
C PHE A 33 -31.06 -22.17 -21.15
N GLU A 34 -32.24 -22.07 -20.56
CA GLU A 34 -32.52 -22.47 -19.18
C GLU A 34 -33.78 -23.33 -19.12
N LYS A 35 -33.72 -24.45 -18.40
CA LYS A 35 -34.86 -25.36 -18.25
C LYS A 35 -35.94 -24.77 -17.34
N GLU A 36 -35.54 -24.02 -16.32
CA GLU A 36 -36.45 -23.39 -15.36
C GLU A 36 -37.00 -22.06 -15.90
N PRO A 37 -38.15 -21.58 -15.38
CA PRO A 37 -38.68 -20.27 -15.75
C PRO A 37 -37.84 -19.09 -15.22
N GLN A 38 -36.84 -19.37 -14.39
CA GLN A 38 -35.96 -18.38 -13.78
C GLN A 38 -34.50 -18.75 -14.03
N ALA A 39 -33.68 -17.75 -14.37
CA ALA A 39 -32.25 -17.92 -14.53
C ALA A 39 -31.47 -17.81 -13.20
N GLY A 40 -30.29 -18.44 -13.15
CA GLY A 40 -29.35 -18.37 -12.02
C GLY A 40 -28.99 -19.73 -11.42
N GLY A 41 -29.83 -20.75 -11.59
CA GLY A 41 -29.61 -22.07 -10.99
C GLY A 41 -29.49 -21.99 -9.46
N HIS A 42 -28.34 -22.37 -8.91
CA HIS A 42 -28.07 -22.23 -7.46
C HIS A 42 -27.84 -20.77 -7.01
N THR A 43 -27.74 -19.81 -7.93
CA THR A 43 -27.87 -18.39 -7.61
C THR A 43 -29.34 -18.05 -7.40
N LEU A 44 -29.89 -18.47 -6.27
CA LEU A 44 -31.32 -18.43 -5.97
C LEU A 44 -31.59 -17.46 -4.84
N THR A 45 -32.27 -16.36 -5.15
CA THR A 45 -32.84 -15.43 -4.16
C THR A 45 -34.34 -15.64 -4.07
N ASP A 46 -34.86 -15.78 -2.85
CA ASP A 46 -36.26 -15.98 -2.51
C ASP A 46 -36.82 -14.79 -1.72
N ASP A 47 -38.06 -14.40 -2.01
CA ASP A 47 -38.76 -13.30 -1.32
C ASP A 47 -39.94 -13.77 -0.45
N SER A 48 -40.22 -15.08 -0.44
CA SER A 48 -41.34 -15.66 0.32
C SER A 48 -41.35 -15.37 1.83
N PRO A 49 -40.22 -15.13 2.53
CA PRO A 49 -40.27 -14.76 3.95
C PRO A 49 -40.55 -13.27 4.19
N GLY A 50 -40.87 -12.49 3.14
CA GLY A 50 -41.08 -11.04 3.20
C GLY A 50 -39.79 -10.22 3.05
N TYR A 51 -38.64 -10.89 2.93
CA TYR A 51 -37.32 -10.29 2.74
C TYR A 51 -36.56 -11.07 1.67
N PRO A 52 -35.75 -10.43 0.82
CA PRO A 52 -34.94 -11.13 -0.17
C PRO A 52 -33.81 -11.89 0.53
N VAL A 53 -33.81 -13.22 0.40
CA VAL A 53 -32.82 -14.13 0.99
C VAL A 53 -32.21 -15.05 -0.07
N ASP A 54 -30.88 -15.20 -0.06
CA ASP A 54 -30.20 -16.18 -0.90
C ASP A 54 -30.29 -17.58 -0.27
N LEU A 55 -30.64 -18.62 -1.05
CA LEU A 55 -30.81 -19.99 -0.53
C LEU A 55 -29.78 -20.99 -1.07
N GLY A 56 -29.14 -20.69 -2.19
CA GLY A 56 -28.05 -21.50 -2.75
C GLY A 56 -26.68 -20.86 -2.52
N PHE A 57 -26.21 -20.06 -3.48
CA PHE A 57 -25.02 -19.25 -3.29
C PHE A 57 -25.33 -18.04 -2.40
N GLN A 58 -24.76 -18.02 -1.20
CA GLN A 58 -25.05 -16.99 -0.19
C GLN A 58 -23.90 -16.01 0.04
N VAL A 59 -22.65 -16.48 -0.01
CA VAL A 59 -21.49 -15.76 0.57
C VAL A 59 -20.19 -16.02 -0.18
N TYR A 60 -19.28 -15.03 -0.14
CA TYR A 60 -17.94 -15.10 -0.71
C TYR A 60 -16.93 -14.27 0.10
N ASN A 61 -15.65 -14.30 -0.28
CA ASN A 61 -14.64 -13.40 0.28
C ASN A 61 -13.62 -12.99 -0.79
N LEU A 62 -12.87 -11.91 -0.54
CA LEU A 62 -11.97 -11.31 -1.55
C LEU A 62 -10.75 -12.18 -1.88
N THR A 63 -10.35 -13.08 -0.98
CA THR A 63 -9.16 -13.92 -1.14
C THR A 63 -9.46 -15.16 -1.99
N THR A 64 -10.56 -15.85 -1.70
CA THR A 64 -10.89 -17.14 -2.32
C THR A 64 -11.69 -16.99 -3.62
N TYR A 65 -12.36 -15.85 -3.84
CA TYR A 65 -13.24 -15.61 -4.99
C TYR A 65 -12.80 -14.44 -5.90
N PRO A 66 -11.52 -14.38 -6.32
CA PRO A 66 -11.00 -13.20 -7.03
C PRO A 66 -11.68 -12.95 -8.39
N ASN A 67 -12.17 -13.98 -9.08
CA ASN A 67 -12.87 -13.78 -10.35
C ASN A 67 -14.31 -13.33 -10.14
N LEU A 68 -15.00 -13.86 -9.14
CA LEU A 68 -16.32 -13.33 -8.77
C LEU A 68 -16.23 -11.85 -8.41
N VAL A 69 -15.20 -11.43 -7.66
CA VAL A 69 -15.05 -10.01 -7.36
C VAL A 69 -14.83 -9.19 -8.63
N GLY A 70 -13.99 -9.68 -9.56
CA GLY A 70 -13.79 -9.01 -10.85
C GLY A 70 -15.08 -8.91 -11.68
N LEU A 71 -15.91 -9.96 -11.69
CA LEU A 71 -17.22 -9.94 -12.35
C LEU A 71 -18.16 -8.90 -11.71
N LEU A 72 -18.27 -8.89 -10.38
CA LEU A 72 -19.12 -7.93 -9.66
C LEU A 72 -18.67 -6.49 -9.89
N GLU A 73 -17.36 -6.22 -9.89
CA GLU A 73 -16.79 -4.91 -10.20
C GLU A 73 -17.13 -4.45 -11.62
N GLN A 74 -17.02 -5.33 -12.63
CA GLN A 74 -17.40 -4.99 -14.01
C GLN A 74 -18.90 -4.74 -14.20
N LEU A 75 -19.73 -5.38 -13.39
CA LEU A 75 -21.18 -5.17 -13.41
C LEU A 75 -21.59 -3.98 -12.51
N GLY A 76 -20.66 -3.36 -11.79
CA GLY A 76 -20.97 -2.32 -10.79
C GLY A 76 -21.91 -2.84 -9.70
N VAL A 77 -21.70 -4.07 -9.22
CA VAL A 77 -22.48 -4.69 -8.13
C VAL A 77 -21.65 -4.67 -6.86
N ASP A 78 -22.19 -4.00 -5.84
CA ASP A 78 -21.52 -3.87 -4.54
C ASP A 78 -21.80 -5.07 -3.63
N SER A 79 -21.09 -5.13 -2.51
CA SER A 79 -21.23 -6.17 -1.48
C SER A 79 -21.10 -5.61 -0.09
N GLU A 80 -21.50 -6.41 0.89
CA GLU A 80 -21.47 -6.06 2.30
C GLU A 80 -20.79 -7.15 3.13
N PRO A 81 -20.07 -6.82 4.22
CA PRO A 81 -19.49 -7.82 5.10
C PRO A 81 -20.57 -8.75 5.69
N SER A 82 -20.19 -9.98 6.03
CA SER A 82 -21.09 -11.04 6.50
C SER A 82 -20.40 -11.84 7.61
N ASP A 83 -21.19 -12.33 8.57
CA ASP A 83 -20.70 -13.22 9.62
C ASP A 83 -20.76 -14.69 9.17
N MET A 84 -19.64 -15.39 9.35
CA MET A 84 -19.49 -16.82 9.01
C MET A 84 -19.19 -17.66 10.24
N SER A 85 -19.82 -17.34 11.38
CA SER A 85 -19.64 -18.12 12.59
C SER A 85 -20.24 -19.52 12.43
N PHE A 86 -19.66 -20.46 13.16
CA PHE A 86 -20.03 -21.87 13.18
C PHE A 86 -20.43 -22.29 14.60
N ALA A 87 -21.43 -23.16 14.72
CA ALA A 87 -21.84 -23.78 15.96
C ALA A 87 -22.15 -25.25 15.78
N LEU A 88 -21.99 -26.00 16.86
CA LEU A 88 -22.35 -27.40 16.95
C LEU A 88 -23.31 -27.63 18.11
N SER A 89 -24.36 -28.42 17.86
CA SER A 89 -25.20 -29.02 18.90
C SER A 89 -25.32 -30.52 18.66
N MET A 90 -24.77 -31.31 19.58
CA MET A 90 -24.82 -32.78 19.54
C MET A 90 -25.81 -33.32 20.57
N ASP A 91 -26.50 -34.40 20.21
CA ASP A 91 -27.36 -35.19 21.09
C ASP A 91 -28.37 -34.31 21.83
N ASN A 92 -29.07 -33.47 21.07
CA ASN A 92 -30.12 -32.60 21.59
C ASN A 92 -29.60 -31.65 22.70
N GLY A 93 -28.39 -31.10 22.50
CA GLY A 93 -27.75 -30.13 23.40
C GLY A 93 -26.89 -30.73 24.51
N ALA A 94 -26.60 -32.04 24.47
CA ALA A 94 -25.66 -32.66 25.42
C ALA A 94 -24.22 -32.11 25.28
N LEU A 95 -23.85 -31.66 24.08
CA LEU A 95 -22.64 -30.88 23.85
C LEU A 95 -22.96 -29.74 22.88
N GLU A 96 -22.68 -28.50 23.31
CA GLU A 96 -22.78 -27.32 22.46
C GLU A 96 -21.57 -26.40 22.62
N TRP A 97 -21.11 -25.86 21.50
CA TRP A 97 -20.09 -24.82 21.44
C TRP A 97 -20.22 -24.04 20.12
N GLY A 98 -19.83 -22.77 20.13
CA GLY A 98 -19.78 -21.94 18.93
C GLY A 98 -18.43 -21.25 18.73
N SER A 99 -18.19 -20.72 17.53
CA SER A 99 -16.93 -20.10 17.14
C SER A 99 -16.89 -18.58 17.35
N HIS A 100 -17.97 -17.97 17.86
CA HIS A 100 -18.09 -16.52 18.03
C HIS A 100 -17.49 -16.06 19.37
N GLY A 101 -16.16 -16.04 19.45
CA GLY A 101 -15.44 -15.62 20.67
C GLY A 101 -15.50 -16.63 21.83
N LEU A 102 -14.79 -16.32 22.92
CA LEU A 102 -14.64 -17.24 24.07
C LEU A 102 -15.95 -17.55 24.79
N HIS A 103 -16.88 -16.60 24.83
CA HIS A 103 -18.19 -16.78 25.48
C HIS A 103 -19.06 -17.80 24.73
N SER A 104 -18.91 -17.93 23.42
CA SER A 104 -19.62 -18.93 22.60
C SER A 104 -18.96 -20.30 22.66
N ILE A 105 -17.62 -20.36 22.71
CA ILE A 105 -16.86 -21.63 22.89
C ILE A 105 -17.21 -22.28 24.24
N PHE A 106 -17.27 -21.49 25.30
CA PHE A 106 -17.61 -21.95 26.66
C PHE A 106 -19.05 -21.60 27.06
N ALA A 107 -19.95 -21.46 26.09
CA ALA A 107 -21.36 -21.19 26.35
C ALA A 107 -21.98 -22.23 27.31
N GLN A 108 -21.55 -23.48 27.20
CA GLN A 108 -21.79 -24.51 28.21
C GLN A 108 -20.64 -24.53 29.22
N ARG A 109 -20.84 -23.96 30.42
CA ARG A 109 -19.80 -23.84 31.47
C ARG A 109 -19.15 -25.17 31.86
N ARG A 110 -19.87 -26.30 31.78
CA ARG A 110 -19.31 -27.64 32.02
C ARG A 110 -18.14 -27.99 31.09
N ASN A 111 -18.08 -27.41 29.90
CA ASN A 111 -16.98 -27.64 28.95
C ASN A 111 -15.66 -27.08 29.49
N MET A 112 -15.69 -26.07 30.37
CA MET A 112 -14.49 -25.53 31.04
C MET A 112 -13.83 -26.55 31.98
N LEU A 113 -14.53 -27.61 32.37
CA LEU A 113 -14.04 -28.68 33.23
C LEU A 113 -13.81 -29.99 32.48
N SER A 114 -14.01 -30.02 31.15
CA SER A 114 -13.94 -31.25 30.34
C SER A 114 -12.55 -31.43 29.71
N PRO A 115 -11.75 -32.43 30.14
CA PRO A 115 -10.43 -32.67 29.55
C PRO A 115 -10.51 -33.05 28.07
N SER A 116 -11.57 -33.77 27.66
CA SER A 116 -11.79 -34.15 26.26
C SER A 116 -12.09 -32.94 25.38
N PHE A 117 -12.78 -31.92 25.92
CA PHE A 117 -13.05 -30.67 25.23
C PHE A 117 -11.76 -29.85 25.02
N TYR A 118 -10.91 -29.70 26.04
CA TYR A 118 -9.61 -29.05 25.85
C TYR A 118 -8.72 -29.82 24.87
N ARG A 119 -8.74 -31.17 24.92
CA ARG A 119 -8.00 -31.99 23.95
C ARG A 119 -8.51 -31.76 22.52
N MET A 120 -9.82 -31.64 22.32
CA MET A 120 -10.43 -31.28 21.04
C MET A 120 -9.89 -29.92 20.56
N VAL A 121 -9.98 -28.87 21.37
CA VAL A 121 -9.50 -27.52 21.02
C VAL A 121 -8.00 -27.53 20.68
N TRP A 122 -7.19 -28.26 21.45
CA TRP A 122 -5.76 -28.43 21.15
C TRP A 122 -5.53 -29.16 19.82
N ASP A 123 -6.29 -30.21 19.55
CA ASP A 123 -6.22 -30.95 18.28
C ASP A 123 -6.69 -30.09 17.08
N VAL A 124 -7.64 -29.16 17.25
CA VAL A 124 -8.01 -28.16 16.22
C VAL A 124 -6.80 -27.28 15.89
N ILE A 125 -6.16 -26.70 16.91
CA ILE A 125 -4.96 -25.85 16.73
C ILE A 125 -3.83 -26.65 16.07
N ARG A 126 -3.60 -27.87 16.55
CA ARG A 126 -2.57 -28.78 16.03
C ARG A 126 -2.85 -29.16 14.57
N PHE A 127 -4.09 -29.45 14.22
CA PHE A 127 -4.48 -29.78 12.84
C PHE A 127 -4.25 -28.59 11.92
N GLY A 128 -4.70 -27.38 12.30
CA GLY A 128 -4.48 -26.15 11.54
C GLY A 128 -2.99 -25.89 11.24
N GLN A 129 -2.11 -26.13 12.21
CA GLN A 129 -0.66 -25.92 12.06
C GLN A 129 0.06 -27.03 11.28
N ARG A 130 -0.35 -28.29 11.43
CA ARG A 130 0.40 -29.44 10.89
C ARG A 130 -0.17 -29.99 9.59
N ALA A 131 -1.49 -29.94 9.39
CA ALA A 131 -2.13 -30.49 8.20
C ALA A 131 -1.58 -29.89 6.90
N PRO A 132 -1.29 -28.57 6.76
CA PRO A 132 -0.73 -28.01 5.52
C PRO A 132 0.54 -28.70 5.01
N SER A 133 1.32 -29.34 5.89
CA SER A 133 2.51 -30.09 5.49
C SER A 133 2.22 -31.24 4.51
N VAL A 134 0.99 -31.78 4.47
CA VAL A 134 0.61 -32.83 3.51
C VAL A 134 0.61 -32.34 2.06
N LEU A 135 0.58 -31.02 1.84
CA LEU A 135 0.60 -30.40 0.52
C LEU A 135 2.01 -30.20 -0.04
N LYS A 136 3.06 -30.45 0.76
CA LYS A 136 4.46 -30.29 0.32
C LYS A 136 4.80 -31.27 -0.81
N PRO A 137 5.42 -30.81 -1.92
CA PRO A 137 5.74 -31.67 -3.06
C PRO A 137 6.49 -32.95 -2.70
N GLU A 138 7.46 -32.87 -1.80
CA GLU A 138 8.28 -33.98 -1.33
C GLU A 138 7.50 -35.06 -0.55
N LEU A 139 6.30 -34.74 -0.04
CA LEU A 139 5.44 -35.66 0.71
C LEU A 139 4.29 -36.22 -0.14
N ARG A 140 4.23 -35.89 -1.43
CA ARG A 140 3.17 -36.35 -2.35
C ARG A 140 3.09 -37.87 -2.43
N GLY A 141 4.21 -38.58 -2.47
CA GLY A 141 4.24 -40.05 -2.50
C GLY A 141 3.65 -40.70 -1.24
N LYS A 142 3.73 -40.02 -0.09
CA LYS A 142 3.21 -40.51 1.19
C LYS A 142 1.72 -40.23 1.37
N TYR A 143 1.26 -39.03 1.02
CA TYR A 143 -0.11 -38.58 1.34
C TYR A 143 -1.07 -38.55 0.13
N GLY A 144 -0.57 -38.65 -1.11
CA GLY A 144 -1.38 -38.46 -2.31
C GLY A 144 -2.59 -39.39 -2.43
N GLN A 145 -2.46 -40.63 -1.95
CA GLN A 145 -3.52 -41.64 -1.95
C GLN A 145 -4.02 -41.99 -0.54
N MET A 146 -3.72 -41.14 0.45
CA MET A 146 -4.13 -41.37 1.84
C MET A 146 -5.53 -40.79 2.09
N SER A 147 -6.43 -41.61 2.65
CA SER A 147 -7.73 -41.14 3.12
C SER A 147 -7.62 -40.33 4.43
N LEU A 148 -8.58 -39.44 4.65
CA LEU A 148 -8.69 -38.65 5.87
C LEU A 148 -8.71 -39.53 7.13
N GLY A 149 -9.50 -40.61 7.12
CA GLY A 149 -9.62 -41.53 8.24
C GLY A 149 -8.29 -42.23 8.59
N LYS A 150 -7.48 -42.59 7.59
CA LYS A 150 -6.13 -43.13 7.82
C LYS A 150 -5.21 -42.06 8.40
N TYR A 151 -5.25 -40.84 7.87
CA TYR A 151 -4.44 -39.72 8.34
C TYR A 151 -4.72 -39.39 9.81
N VAL A 152 -5.99 -39.21 10.20
CA VAL A 152 -6.31 -38.77 11.58
C VAL A 152 -5.93 -39.82 12.63
N ARG A 153 -6.07 -41.11 12.30
CA ARG A 153 -5.62 -42.23 13.14
C ARG A 153 -4.10 -42.27 13.27
N GLN A 154 -3.37 -42.17 12.15
CA GLN A 154 -1.90 -42.21 12.16
C GLN A 154 -1.28 -41.02 12.90
N GLN A 155 -1.92 -39.85 12.88
CA GLN A 155 -1.44 -38.67 13.58
C GLN A 155 -1.89 -38.60 15.05
N GLY A 156 -2.72 -39.53 15.53
CA GLY A 156 -3.18 -39.59 16.91
C GLY A 156 -4.04 -38.39 17.32
N TYR A 157 -4.99 -38.00 16.47
CA TYR A 157 -6.02 -37.02 16.84
C TYR A 157 -7.11 -37.69 17.69
N SER A 158 -7.68 -36.94 18.63
CA SER A 158 -8.72 -37.43 19.54
C SER A 158 -10.07 -37.66 18.84
N GLN A 159 -10.87 -38.59 19.38
CA GLN A 159 -12.23 -38.82 18.89
C GLN A 159 -13.14 -37.59 19.09
N ALA A 160 -12.90 -36.81 20.15
CA ALA A 160 -13.61 -35.55 20.37
C ALA A 160 -13.37 -34.56 19.21
N PHE A 161 -12.13 -34.42 18.73
CA PHE A 161 -11.81 -33.63 17.53
C PHE A 161 -12.47 -34.17 16.26
N VAL A 162 -12.40 -35.48 16.03
CA VAL A 162 -12.98 -36.09 14.83
C VAL A 162 -14.49 -35.90 14.80
N ASN A 163 -15.19 -36.25 15.88
CA ASN A 163 -16.65 -36.31 15.91
C ASN A 163 -17.32 -34.95 16.16
N ASN A 164 -16.67 -34.05 16.93
CA ASN A 164 -17.28 -32.79 17.35
C ASN A 164 -16.67 -31.55 16.69
N TYR A 165 -15.82 -31.73 15.68
CA TYR A 165 -15.28 -30.62 14.89
C TYR A 165 -15.06 -31.01 13.43
N LEU A 166 -14.19 -31.99 13.16
CA LEU A 166 -13.75 -32.32 11.80
C LEU A 166 -14.92 -32.82 10.92
N LEU A 167 -15.63 -33.85 11.40
CA LEU A 167 -16.75 -34.43 10.66
C LEU A 167 -17.91 -33.42 10.48
N PRO A 168 -18.42 -32.73 11.53
CA PRO A 168 -19.46 -31.73 11.35
C PRO A 168 -19.07 -30.60 10.42
N MET A 169 -17.82 -30.12 10.45
CA MET A 169 -17.36 -29.06 9.56
C MET A 169 -17.32 -29.53 8.10
N CYS A 170 -16.77 -30.72 7.82
CA CYS A 170 -16.76 -31.28 6.47
C CYS A 170 -18.17 -31.55 5.95
N ALA A 171 -19.01 -32.19 6.77
CA ALA A 171 -20.37 -32.52 6.39
C ALA A 171 -21.19 -31.25 6.13
N ALA A 172 -20.95 -30.15 6.85
CA ALA A 172 -21.61 -28.88 6.58
C ALA A 172 -21.18 -28.22 5.26
N VAL A 173 -19.94 -28.43 4.84
CA VAL A 173 -19.40 -27.85 3.60
C VAL A 173 -19.90 -28.63 2.37
N TRP A 174 -19.97 -29.96 2.44
CA TRP A 174 -20.30 -30.81 1.29
C TRP A 174 -21.66 -31.52 1.37
N SER A 175 -22.40 -31.36 2.47
CA SER A 175 -23.70 -32.00 2.72
C SER A 175 -23.69 -33.53 2.53
N VAL A 176 -22.58 -34.19 2.91
CA VAL A 176 -22.41 -35.65 2.79
C VAL A 176 -22.44 -36.35 4.16
N PRO A 177 -22.78 -37.66 4.22
CA PRO A 177 -22.70 -38.44 5.45
C PRO A 177 -21.28 -38.50 6.04
N ASN A 178 -21.19 -38.61 7.36
CA ASN A 178 -19.92 -38.66 8.09
C ASN A 178 -19.01 -39.81 7.64
N ALA A 179 -19.59 -40.98 7.32
CA ALA A 179 -18.84 -42.13 6.82
C ALA A 179 -18.07 -41.80 5.52
N GLN A 180 -18.71 -41.07 4.61
CA GLN A 180 -18.13 -40.70 3.33
C GLN A 180 -16.97 -39.70 3.48
N VAL A 181 -17.08 -38.75 4.41
CA VAL A 181 -16.01 -37.77 4.71
C VAL A 181 -14.69 -38.47 5.09
N MET A 182 -14.77 -39.61 5.78
CA MET A 182 -13.57 -40.35 6.22
C MET A 182 -12.81 -41.01 5.07
N GLU A 183 -13.45 -41.20 3.93
CA GLU A 183 -12.87 -41.77 2.71
C GLU A 183 -12.21 -40.71 1.82
N PHE A 184 -12.47 -39.42 2.08
CA PHE A 184 -11.93 -38.33 1.27
C PHE A 184 -10.40 -38.34 1.21
N PRO A 185 -9.80 -38.00 0.06
CA PRO A 185 -8.36 -37.79 -0.04
C PRO A 185 -7.92 -36.67 0.92
N VAL A 186 -6.98 -36.95 1.83
CA VAL A 186 -6.52 -35.95 2.82
C VAL A 186 -5.93 -34.70 2.14
N VAL A 187 -5.24 -34.89 1.02
CA VAL A 187 -4.64 -33.79 0.24
C VAL A 187 -5.74 -32.88 -0.34
N MET A 188 -6.86 -33.44 -0.80
CA MET A 188 -7.99 -32.67 -1.30
C MET A 188 -8.58 -31.81 -0.18
N LEU A 189 -8.89 -32.43 0.97
CA LEU A 189 -9.47 -31.73 2.11
C LEU A 189 -8.57 -30.60 2.61
N VAL A 190 -7.29 -30.90 2.86
CA VAL A 190 -6.36 -29.91 3.40
C VAL A 190 -6.11 -28.78 2.41
N ARG A 191 -6.03 -29.07 1.10
CA ARG A 191 -5.92 -28.03 0.07
C ARG A 191 -7.14 -27.13 0.07
N PHE A 192 -8.34 -27.70 0.15
CA PHE A 192 -9.57 -26.94 0.24
C PHE A 192 -9.56 -26.01 1.47
N TRP A 193 -9.30 -26.57 2.66
CA TRP A 193 -9.31 -25.83 3.92
C TRP A 193 -8.22 -24.74 3.97
N ALA A 194 -7.05 -24.99 3.38
CA ALA A 194 -5.99 -24.00 3.25
C ALA A 194 -6.40 -22.84 2.32
N ASN A 195 -6.96 -23.15 1.15
CA ASN A 195 -7.40 -22.14 0.17
C ASN A 195 -8.59 -21.29 0.66
N HIS A 196 -9.42 -21.84 1.54
CA HIS A 196 -10.59 -21.18 2.13
C HIS A 196 -10.33 -20.60 3.52
N HIS A 197 -9.07 -20.63 3.99
CA HIS A 197 -8.68 -20.12 5.30
C HIS A 197 -9.44 -20.75 6.49
N LEU A 198 -9.92 -21.98 6.34
CA LEU A 198 -10.59 -22.73 7.42
C LEU A 198 -9.59 -23.29 8.44
N LEU A 199 -8.30 -23.36 8.09
CA LEU A 199 -7.21 -23.74 9.02
C LEU A 199 -6.70 -22.56 9.86
N ASP A 200 -7.02 -21.32 9.48
CA ASP A 200 -6.54 -20.12 10.16
C ASP A 200 -7.48 -19.79 11.34
N LEU A 201 -6.92 -19.68 12.56
CA LEU A 201 -7.69 -19.33 13.76
C LEU A 201 -7.85 -17.82 13.94
N PHE A 202 -6.84 -17.06 13.51
CA PHE A 202 -6.76 -15.60 13.59
C PHE A 202 -6.52 -15.03 12.19
N GLN A 203 -6.89 -13.77 11.98
CA GLN A 203 -6.72 -13.06 10.69
C GLN A 203 -7.36 -13.81 9.51
N ARG A 204 -8.59 -14.31 9.74
CA ARG A 204 -9.42 -14.90 8.70
C ARG A 204 -9.94 -13.82 7.74
N PRO A 205 -10.16 -14.15 6.46
CA PRO A 205 -10.81 -13.23 5.54
C PRO A 205 -12.23 -12.92 6.03
N ILE A 206 -12.65 -11.68 5.82
CA ILE A 206 -14.01 -11.22 6.06
C ILE A 206 -14.89 -11.75 4.93
N TRP A 207 -15.91 -12.51 5.30
CA TRP A 207 -16.94 -12.98 4.38
C TRP A 207 -17.86 -11.84 4.00
N ARG A 208 -18.50 -11.97 2.85
CA ARG A 208 -19.31 -10.93 2.21
C ARG A 208 -20.53 -11.55 1.54
N VAL A 209 -21.58 -10.77 1.46
CA VAL A 209 -22.81 -11.04 0.71
C VAL A 209 -22.94 -10.02 -0.41
N VAL A 210 -23.59 -10.40 -1.51
CA VAL A 210 -23.91 -9.45 -2.58
C VAL A 210 -24.96 -8.47 -2.06
N ARG A 211 -24.73 -7.16 -2.25
CA ARG A 211 -25.72 -6.14 -1.90
C ARG A 211 -26.95 -6.34 -2.78
N ASP A 212 -28.14 -6.27 -2.19
CA ASP A 212 -29.41 -6.58 -2.86
C ASP A 212 -29.49 -8.02 -3.42
N ARG A 213 -28.73 -8.94 -2.81
CA ARG A 213 -28.71 -10.38 -3.09
C ARG A 213 -28.20 -10.78 -4.46
N SER A 214 -27.97 -12.08 -4.59
CA SER A 214 -27.29 -12.67 -5.75
C SER A 214 -28.07 -12.51 -7.07
N ARG A 215 -29.40 -12.35 -7.04
CA ARG A 215 -30.21 -12.02 -8.25
C ARG A 215 -29.75 -10.78 -8.99
N THR A 216 -29.15 -9.82 -8.29
CA THR A 216 -28.80 -8.50 -8.85
C THR A 216 -27.79 -8.62 -9.99
N TYR A 217 -26.73 -9.41 -9.81
CA TYR A 217 -25.75 -9.59 -10.88
C TYR A 217 -26.31 -10.47 -12.01
N VAL A 218 -27.21 -11.42 -11.70
CA VAL A 218 -27.89 -12.25 -12.70
C VAL A 218 -28.71 -11.36 -13.63
N GLN A 219 -29.54 -10.49 -13.07
CA GLN A 219 -30.37 -9.55 -13.85
C GLN A 219 -29.53 -8.62 -14.72
N LYS A 220 -28.41 -8.09 -14.20
CA LYS A 220 -27.50 -7.25 -14.98
C LYS A 220 -26.87 -8.00 -16.16
N ILE A 221 -26.47 -9.26 -15.97
CA ILE A 221 -25.97 -10.08 -17.08
C ILE A 221 -27.06 -10.31 -18.12
N LEU A 222 -28.27 -10.71 -17.69
CA LEU A 222 -29.38 -11.00 -18.60
C LEU A 222 -29.82 -9.77 -19.40
N ALA A 223 -29.77 -8.58 -18.80
CA ALA A 223 -30.10 -7.32 -19.48
C ALA A 223 -29.17 -7.00 -20.67
N GLU A 224 -27.96 -7.55 -20.68
CA GLU A 224 -27.01 -7.41 -21.80
C GLU A 224 -27.16 -8.52 -22.86
N LEU A 225 -27.77 -9.67 -22.52
CA LEU A 225 -27.84 -10.81 -23.42
C LEU A 225 -29.04 -10.71 -24.38
N PRO A 226 -28.83 -10.81 -25.71
CA PRO A 226 -29.90 -10.59 -26.68
C PRO A 226 -30.86 -11.77 -26.90
N ASP A 227 -30.47 -13.01 -26.56
CA ASP A 227 -31.29 -14.22 -26.76
C ASP A 227 -31.17 -15.14 -25.54
N VAL A 228 -32.14 -15.02 -24.62
CA VAL A 228 -32.26 -15.83 -23.40
C VAL A 228 -33.60 -16.58 -23.46
N ARG A 229 -33.54 -17.91 -23.37
CA ARG A 229 -34.70 -18.81 -23.49
C ARG A 229 -34.94 -19.55 -22.18
N LEU A 230 -35.81 -18.99 -21.36
CA LEU A 230 -36.23 -19.57 -20.07
C LEU A 230 -37.36 -20.58 -20.29
N GLY A 231 -37.52 -21.56 -19.40
CA GLY A 231 -38.53 -22.61 -19.52
C GLY A 231 -38.34 -23.49 -20.76
N CYS A 232 -37.13 -23.53 -21.34
CA CYS A 232 -36.81 -24.18 -22.60
C CYS A 232 -35.77 -25.29 -22.38
N PRO A 233 -36.18 -26.45 -21.83
CA PRO A 233 -35.27 -27.56 -21.59
C PRO A 233 -34.72 -28.11 -22.92
N VAL A 234 -33.40 -28.13 -23.04
CA VAL A 234 -32.71 -28.81 -24.14
C VAL A 234 -32.84 -30.31 -23.95
N THR A 235 -33.31 -31.00 -24.98
CA THR A 235 -33.60 -32.44 -24.95
C THR A 235 -32.50 -33.27 -25.59
N SER A 236 -31.81 -32.73 -26.60
CA SER A 236 -30.68 -33.41 -27.24
C SER A 236 -29.69 -32.43 -27.86
N ALA A 237 -28.41 -32.79 -27.87
CA ALA A 237 -27.38 -32.08 -28.64
C ALA A 237 -26.41 -33.09 -29.28
N ALA A 238 -26.19 -32.97 -30.58
CA ALA A 238 -25.32 -33.89 -31.33
C ALA A 238 -23.94 -33.24 -31.59
N PRO A 239 -22.83 -33.97 -31.38
CA PRO A 239 -21.50 -33.47 -31.72
C PRO A 239 -21.41 -33.23 -33.23
N ALA A 240 -20.69 -32.18 -33.61
CA ALA A 240 -20.42 -31.88 -35.00
C ALA A 240 -19.25 -32.72 -35.55
N ALA A 241 -19.35 -33.15 -36.80
CA ALA A 241 -18.17 -33.58 -37.55
C ALA A 241 -17.20 -32.39 -37.75
N ALA A 242 -15.92 -32.67 -38.00
CA ALA A 242 -14.92 -31.62 -38.21
C ALA A 242 -15.37 -30.63 -39.31
N GLY A 243 -15.47 -29.34 -38.96
CA GLY A 243 -15.91 -28.28 -39.86
C GLY A 243 -17.43 -28.07 -39.97
N GLN A 244 -18.24 -28.82 -39.22
CA GLN A 244 -19.70 -28.65 -39.15
C GLN A 244 -20.16 -27.94 -37.87
N ARG A 245 -21.44 -27.56 -37.83
CA ARG A 245 -22.12 -26.96 -36.67
C ARG A 245 -22.83 -28.03 -35.84
N ALA A 246 -22.81 -27.88 -34.53
CA ALA A 246 -23.50 -28.77 -33.61
C ALA A 246 -25.01 -28.45 -33.61
N ARG A 247 -25.85 -29.48 -33.64
CA ARG A 247 -27.30 -29.34 -33.62
C ARG A 247 -27.84 -29.50 -32.21
N VAL A 248 -28.64 -28.53 -31.75
CA VAL A 248 -29.29 -28.53 -30.44
C VAL A 248 -30.80 -28.54 -30.63
N CYS A 249 -31.50 -29.42 -29.91
CA CYS A 249 -32.95 -29.57 -29.94
C CYS A 249 -33.56 -29.27 -28.57
N TRP A 250 -34.73 -28.62 -28.56
CA TRP A 250 -35.48 -28.31 -27.33
C TRP A 250 -36.99 -28.34 -27.59
N GLY A 251 -37.77 -28.47 -26.50
CA GLY A 251 -39.23 -28.55 -26.58
C GLY A 251 -39.73 -29.73 -27.43
N ALA A 252 -40.94 -29.60 -27.99
CA ALA A 252 -41.63 -30.71 -28.68
C ALA A 252 -41.07 -31.03 -30.09
N ALA A 253 -40.31 -30.12 -30.72
CA ALA A 253 -39.69 -30.34 -32.05
C ALA A 253 -38.75 -29.22 -32.53
N GLN A 254 -38.30 -28.28 -31.68
CA GLN A 254 -37.49 -27.16 -32.14
C GLN A 254 -36.02 -27.55 -32.22
N SER A 255 -35.31 -27.13 -33.28
CA SER A 255 -33.88 -27.38 -33.42
C SER A 255 -33.16 -26.22 -34.10
N GLN A 256 -31.87 -26.07 -33.79
CA GLN A 256 -31.02 -25.02 -34.35
C GLN A 256 -29.56 -25.47 -34.34
N GLU A 257 -28.78 -24.99 -35.31
CA GLU A 257 -27.36 -25.29 -35.43
C GLU A 257 -26.50 -24.16 -34.86
N PHE A 258 -25.39 -24.52 -34.23
CA PHE A 258 -24.47 -23.61 -33.53
C PHE A 258 -23.02 -23.97 -33.85
N ASP A 259 -22.16 -22.97 -33.94
CA ASP A 259 -20.74 -23.19 -34.20
C ASP A 259 -20.05 -23.90 -33.01
N ALA A 260 -20.58 -23.69 -31.80
CA ALA A 260 -20.18 -24.41 -30.60
C ALA A 260 -21.32 -24.48 -29.58
N VAL A 261 -21.26 -25.48 -28.70
CA VAL A 261 -22.19 -25.67 -27.58
C VAL A 261 -21.41 -25.75 -26.28
N ILE A 262 -21.72 -24.87 -25.34
CA ILE A 262 -21.23 -24.94 -23.95
C ILE A 262 -22.32 -25.58 -23.10
N PHE A 263 -22.01 -26.73 -22.52
CA PHE A 263 -22.80 -27.31 -21.45
C PHE A 263 -22.39 -26.70 -20.11
N ALA A 264 -23.26 -25.89 -19.53
CA ALA A 264 -23.11 -25.27 -18.21
C ALA A 264 -24.05 -25.89 -17.15
N THR A 265 -24.40 -27.17 -17.32
CA THR A 265 -25.29 -27.95 -16.43
C THR A 265 -24.51 -28.99 -15.61
N HIS A 266 -25.22 -29.77 -14.79
CA HIS A 266 -24.66 -30.92 -14.09
C HIS A 266 -24.23 -32.03 -15.08
N SER A 267 -23.20 -32.81 -14.72
CA SER A 267 -22.60 -33.80 -15.63
C SER A 267 -23.55 -34.93 -16.02
N ASP A 268 -24.47 -35.31 -15.13
CA ASP A 268 -25.57 -36.26 -15.40
C ASP A 268 -26.58 -35.73 -16.44
N THR A 269 -26.89 -34.43 -16.36
CA THR A 269 -27.75 -33.73 -17.31
C THR A 269 -27.08 -33.69 -18.69
N ILE A 270 -25.77 -33.47 -18.73
CA ILE A 270 -24.99 -33.49 -19.99
C ILE A 270 -25.05 -34.88 -20.61
N LEU A 271 -24.84 -35.95 -19.84
CA LEU A 271 -24.95 -37.33 -20.31
C LEU A 271 -26.35 -37.66 -20.85
N SER A 272 -27.39 -37.14 -20.19
CA SER A 272 -28.78 -37.30 -20.64
C SER A 272 -29.02 -36.62 -21.99
N VAL A 273 -28.54 -35.37 -22.16
CA VAL A 273 -28.71 -34.60 -23.40
C VAL A 273 -27.86 -35.13 -24.55
N LEU A 274 -26.64 -35.60 -24.29
CA LEU A 274 -25.78 -36.21 -25.32
C LEU A 274 -26.23 -37.64 -25.69
N GLY A 275 -26.82 -38.36 -24.73
CA GLY A 275 -27.27 -39.73 -24.92
C GLY A 275 -26.16 -40.64 -25.48
N LYS A 276 -26.51 -41.43 -26.51
CA LYS A 276 -25.59 -42.33 -27.21
C LYS A 276 -24.53 -41.62 -28.05
N ASP A 277 -24.74 -40.33 -28.35
CA ASP A 277 -23.88 -39.54 -29.23
C ASP A 277 -22.75 -38.83 -28.45
N ALA A 278 -22.64 -39.08 -27.14
CA ALA A 278 -21.53 -38.57 -26.32
C ALA A 278 -20.17 -39.09 -26.85
N PRO A 279 -19.16 -38.21 -27.07
CA PRO A 279 -17.83 -38.66 -27.47
C PRO A 279 -17.22 -39.67 -26.50
N GLN A 280 -16.52 -40.69 -27.02
CA GLN A 280 -16.05 -41.84 -26.23
C GLN A 280 -15.15 -41.43 -25.04
N GLY A 281 -14.32 -40.39 -25.21
CA GLY A 281 -13.44 -39.89 -24.15
C GLY A 281 -14.16 -39.11 -23.04
N VAL A 282 -15.35 -38.57 -23.32
CA VAL A 282 -16.08 -37.67 -22.42
C VAL A 282 -16.90 -38.44 -21.38
N ARG A 283 -17.58 -39.51 -21.81
CA ARG A 283 -18.55 -40.24 -20.99
C ARG A 283 -17.97 -40.70 -19.63
N PRO A 284 -16.80 -41.36 -19.56
CA PRO A 284 -16.24 -41.79 -18.27
C PRO A 284 -15.91 -40.63 -17.32
N LEU A 285 -15.60 -39.44 -17.86
CA LEU A 285 -15.28 -38.26 -17.06
C LEU A 285 -16.54 -37.68 -16.39
N LEU A 286 -17.66 -37.66 -17.13
CA LEU A 286 -18.93 -37.14 -16.63
C LEU A 286 -19.60 -38.11 -15.62
N GLU A 287 -19.50 -39.42 -15.87
CA GLU A 287 -20.05 -40.47 -14.98
C GLU A 287 -19.31 -40.55 -13.63
N ALA A 288 -18.05 -40.11 -13.57
CA ALA A 288 -17.24 -40.10 -12.35
C ALA A 288 -17.68 -39.06 -11.30
N ILE A 289 -18.67 -38.22 -11.62
CA ILE A 289 -19.15 -37.11 -10.78
C ILE A 289 -20.63 -37.33 -10.47
N PRO A 290 -20.97 -38.14 -9.44
CA PRO A 290 -22.35 -38.34 -9.05
C PRO A 290 -22.89 -37.15 -8.25
N TYR A 291 -24.22 -37.02 -8.19
CA TYR A 291 -24.89 -35.96 -7.45
C TYR A 291 -25.75 -36.53 -6.31
N GLY A 292 -25.70 -35.89 -5.14
CA GLY A 292 -26.59 -36.15 -4.01
C GLY A 292 -27.63 -35.04 -3.88
N VAL A 293 -28.89 -35.41 -3.64
CA VAL A 293 -29.99 -34.46 -3.44
C VAL A 293 -30.09 -34.10 -1.96
N ASN A 294 -30.10 -32.80 -1.67
CA ASN A 294 -30.32 -32.25 -0.33
C ASN A 294 -31.68 -31.59 -0.26
N GLU A 295 -32.41 -31.86 0.81
CA GLU A 295 -33.66 -31.16 1.10
C GLU A 295 -33.37 -29.88 1.86
N VAL A 296 -33.90 -28.76 1.37
CA VAL A 296 -33.77 -27.44 1.99
C VAL A 296 -35.14 -26.94 2.40
N TYR A 297 -35.25 -26.53 3.66
CA TYR A 297 -36.45 -25.91 4.21
C TYR A 297 -36.14 -24.45 4.58
N LEU A 298 -36.93 -23.52 4.07
CA LEU A 298 -36.99 -22.15 4.55
C LEU A 298 -38.11 -22.05 5.60
N HIS A 299 -37.80 -21.64 6.82
CA HIS A 299 -38.74 -21.68 7.95
C HIS A 299 -38.38 -20.71 9.08
N THR A 300 -39.26 -20.64 10.10
CA THR A 300 -39.05 -19.87 11.34
C THR A 300 -38.95 -20.76 12.60
N ASP A 301 -38.90 -22.08 12.42
CA ASP A 301 -38.81 -23.04 13.54
C ASP A 301 -37.46 -23.05 14.28
N GLU A 302 -37.38 -22.34 15.41
CA GLU A 302 -36.20 -22.33 16.30
C GLU A 302 -35.82 -23.71 16.87
N ALA A 303 -36.71 -24.71 16.79
CA ALA A 303 -36.42 -26.05 17.30
C ALA A 303 -35.38 -26.82 16.47
N LEU A 304 -34.94 -26.25 15.33
CA LEU A 304 -33.81 -26.69 14.51
C LEU A 304 -32.58 -25.77 14.70
N MET A 305 -32.46 -25.11 15.84
CA MET A 305 -31.27 -24.36 16.28
C MET A 305 -30.67 -24.97 17.56
N PRO A 306 -29.42 -24.64 17.94
CA PRO A 306 -28.87 -25.00 19.24
C PRO A 306 -29.76 -24.52 20.39
N ARG A 307 -29.84 -25.30 21.47
CA ARG A 307 -30.66 -24.98 22.64
C ARG A 307 -30.13 -23.76 23.38
N ASN A 308 -28.80 -23.64 23.47
CA ASN A 308 -28.18 -22.47 24.06
C ASN A 308 -28.06 -21.33 23.02
N ARG A 309 -28.85 -20.27 23.20
CA ARG A 309 -28.82 -19.10 22.31
C ARG A 309 -27.46 -18.41 22.22
N LEU A 310 -26.59 -18.54 23.23
CA LEU A 310 -25.22 -18.02 23.18
C LEU A 310 -24.33 -18.75 22.16
N THR A 311 -24.76 -19.93 21.71
CA THR A 311 -24.07 -20.68 20.65
C THR A 311 -24.65 -20.44 19.27
N TRP A 312 -25.72 -19.66 19.14
CA TRP A 312 -26.28 -19.38 17.82
C TRP A 312 -25.25 -18.71 16.93
N ALA A 313 -25.10 -19.27 15.74
CA ALA A 313 -24.13 -18.83 14.76
C ALA A 313 -24.81 -18.69 13.39
N SER A 314 -24.09 -18.19 12.39
CA SER A 314 -24.59 -18.20 11.02
C SER A 314 -24.80 -19.62 10.50
N TRP A 315 -23.95 -20.57 10.90
CA TRP A 315 -23.99 -21.98 10.51
C TRP A 315 -24.13 -22.85 11.76
N ASN A 316 -25.20 -23.63 11.87
CA ASN A 316 -25.48 -24.42 13.06
C ASN A 316 -25.64 -25.89 12.68
N CYS A 317 -24.64 -26.71 13.02
CA CYS A 317 -24.68 -28.14 12.80
C CYS A 317 -25.42 -28.84 13.93
N ILE A 318 -26.43 -29.64 13.58
CA ILE A 318 -27.18 -30.47 14.51
C ILE A 318 -26.89 -31.93 14.19
N GLY A 319 -26.34 -32.64 15.18
CA GLY A 319 -25.93 -34.03 15.01
C GLY A 319 -26.34 -34.93 16.17
N SER A 320 -26.18 -36.23 15.94
CA SER A 320 -26.32 -37.27 16.95
C SER A 320 -25.09 -38.17 16.97
N SER A 321 -24.74 -38.66 18.16
CA SER A 321 -23.71 -39.68 18.37
C SER A 321 -24.20 -41.11 18.12
N ASP A 322 -25.49 -41.30 17.81
CA ASP A 322 -26.05 -42.60 17.45
C ASP A 322 -25.32 -43.18 16.22
N PRO A 323 -24.83 -44.44 16.27
CA PRO A 323 -24.20 -45.10 15.13
C PRO A 323 -25.07 -45.12 13.87
N SER A 324 -26.40 -45.18 14.02
CA SER A 324 -27.36 -45.14 12.89
C SER A 324 -27.39 -43.80 12.18
N ALA A 325 -26.97 -42.71 12.84
CA ALA A 325 -26.90 -41.37 12.25
C ALA A 325 -25.64 -41.16 11.39
N GLN A 326 -24.66 -42.07 11.41
CA GLN A 326 -23.40 -41.92 10.63
C GLN A 326 -23.59 -42.04 9.12
N THR A 327 -24.69 -42.66 8.67
CA THR A 327 -25.06 -42.85 7.27
C THR A 327 -26.01 -41.77 6.76
N GLN A 328 -26.52 -40.91 7.63
CA GLN A 328 -27.36 -39.76 7.27
C GLN A 328 -26.48 -38.51 7.05
N ALA A 329 -26.91 -37.64 6.14
CA ALA A 329 -26.28 -36.34 5.96
C ALA A 329 -26.47 -35.49 7.23
N VAL A 330 -25.44 -34.72 7.61
CA VAL A 330 -25.53 -33.84 8.78
C VAL A 330 -26.51 -32.70 8.51
N CYS A 331 -27.37 -32.43 9.48
CA CYS A 331 -28.29 -31.30 9.44
C CYS A 331 -27.54 -30.00 9.70
N VAL A 332 -27.74 -29.01 8.83
CA VAL A 332 -27.18 -27.67 8.97
C VAL A 332 -28.28 -26.64 8.86
N THR A 333 -28.39 -25.78 9.86
CA THR A 333 -29.30 -24.64 9.86
C THR A 333 -28.51 -23.35 9.66
N TYR A 334 -28.82 -22.64 8.57
CA TYR A 334 -28.35 -21.28 8.33
C TYR A 334 -29.28 -20.27 9.01
N TRP A 335 -28.73 -19.44 9.89
CA TRP A 335 -29.46 -18.30 10.44
C TRP A 335 -29.29 -17.09 9.53
N LEU A 336 -30.29 -16.85 8.67
CA LEU A 336 -30.18 -15.92 7.55
C LEU A 336 -30.08 -14.46 8.01
N ASN A 337 -30.66 -14.11 9.17
CA ASN A 337 -30.55 -12.75 9.71
C ASN A 337 -29.10 -12.34 9.94
N ASN A 338 -28.31 -13.22 10.56
CA ASN A 338 -26.91 -12.93 10.87
C ASN A 338 -26.01 -13.13 9.63
N LEU A 339 -26.23 -14.20 8.87
CA LEU A 339 -25.45 -14.52 7.68
C LEU A 339 -25.61 -13.48 6.58
N GLN A 340 -26.83 -13.03 6.32
CA GLN A 340 -27.16 -12.13 5.21
C GLN A 340 -27.43 -10.69 5.64
N ARG A 341 -27.27 -10.38 6.93
CA ARG A 341 -27.55 -9.06 7.52
C ARG A 341 -28.94 -8.55 7.17
N LEU A 342 -29.95 -9.35 7.50
CA LEU A 342 -31.34 -8.89 7.39
C LEU A 342 -31.57 -7.71 8.36
N PRO A 343 -32.56 -6.84 8.08
CA PRO A 343 -32.92 -5.75 8.97
C PRO A 343 -33.13 -6.22 10.42
N ALA A 344 -32.79 -5.37 11.39
CA ALA A 344 -32.80 -5.74 12.82
C ALA A 344 -34.19 -6.11 13.36
N ASP A 345 -35.24 -5.63 12.69
CA ASP A 345 -36.66 -5.92 12.96
C ASP A 345 -37.18 -7.19 12.26
N ALA A 346 -36.39 -7.82 11.38
CA ALA A 346 -36.78 -9.05 10.72
C ALA A 346 -36.89 -10.21 11.73
N PRO A 347 -37.94 -11.06 11.63
CA PRO A 347 -38.06 -12.24 12.49
C PRO A 347 -36.92 -13.23 12.22
N PRO A 348 -36.62 -14.17 13.14
CA PRO A 348 -35.65 -15.22 12.88
C PRO A 348 -36.05 -16.09 11.69
N ILE A 349 -35.26 -16.02 10.62
CA ILE A 349 -35.45 -16.77 9.39
C ILE A 349 -34.30 -17.76 9.25
N PHE A 350 -34.65 -19.01 8.99
CA PHE A 350 -33.73 -20.13 8.92
C PHE A 350 -33.85 -20.86 7.59
N ALA A 351 -32.71 -21.29 7.05
CA ALA A 351 -32.66 -22.27 5.98
C ALA A 351 -31.95 -23.54 6.48
N THR A 352 -32.70 -24.64 6.63
CA THR A 352 -32.15 -25.91 7.13
C THR A 352 -32.04 -26.96 6.04
N LEU A 353 -30.86 -27.57 5.98
CA LEU A 353 -30.52 -28.66 5.07
C LEU A 353 -30.64 -29.99 5.80
N ASN A 354 -31.32 -30.95 5.16
CA ASN A 354 -31.46 -32.34 5.61
C ASN A 354 -31.82 -32.45 7.09
N PRO A 355 -32.93 -31.82 7.54
CA PRO A 355 -33.25 -31.82 8.96
C PRO A 355 -33.58 -33.24 9.44
N PRO A 356 -33.18 -33.65 10.66
CA PRO A 356 -33.46 -34.98 11.18
C PRO A 356 -34.97 -35.24 11.35
N ARG A 357 -35.74 -34.15 11.46
CA ARG A 357 -37.19 -34.12 11.41
C ARG A 357 -37.63 -32.84 10.67
N PRO A 358 -38.69 -32.87 9.85
CA PRO A 358 -39.19 -31.66 9.21
C PRO A 358 -39.52 -30.55 10.23
N PRO A 359 -39.33 -29.27 9.88
CA PRO A 359 -39.83 -28.16 10.69
C PRO A 359 -41.35 -28.24 10.85
N ALA A 360 -41.88 -27.59 11.90
CA ALA A 360 -43.33 -27.51 12.11
C ALA A 360 -44.04 -26.91 10.87
N ALA A 361 -45.20 -27.48 10.50
CA ALA A 361 -45.89 -27.16 9.26
C ALA A 361 -46.33 -25.69 9.20
N ASP A 362 -46.78 -25.12 10.32
CA ASP A 362 -47.16 -23.72 10.50
C ASP A 362 -45.97 -22.74 10.45
N LYS A 363 -44.75 -23.25 10.60
CA LYS A 363 -43.51 -22.48 10.54
C LYS A 363 -42.73 -22.68 9.25
N THR A 364 -43.19 -23.57 8.37
CA THR A 364 -42.54 -23.87 7.09
C THR A 364 -43.01 -22.87 6.03
N ILE A 365 -42.07 -22.14 5.44
CA ILE A 365 -42.35 -21.14 4.40
C ILE A 365 -42.21 -21.78 3.02
N ARG A 366 -41.10 -22.50 2.79
CA ARG A 366 -40.82 -23.15 1.51
C ARG A 366 -39.99 -24.42 1.69
N ARG A 367 -40.21 -25.40 0.83
CA ARG A 367 -39.36 -26.60 0.67
C ARG A 367 -38.83 -26.63 -0.77
N LEU A 368 -37.54 -26.91 -0.92
CA LEU A 368 -36.91 -27.13 -2.22
C LEU A 368 -35.86 -28.24 -2.14
N GLN A 369 -35.41 -28.72 -3.29
CA GLN A 369 -34.34 -29.70 -3.41
C GLN A 369 -33.19 -29.10 -4.21
N LEU A 370 -31.97 -29.24 -3.68
CA LEU A 370 -30.74 -28.82 -4.35
C LEU A 370 -29.79 -30.02 -4.45
N ALA A 371 -29.20 -30.22 -5.63
CA ALA A 371 -28.28 -31.33 -5.86
C ALA A 371 -26.82 -30.87 -5.77
N HIS A 372 -25.97 -31.57 -5.03
CA HIS A 372 -24.54 -31.27 -4.91
C HIS A 372 -23.69 -32.40 -5.48
N PRO A 373 -22.57 -32.07 -6.17
CA PRO A 373 -21.64 -33.08 -6.64
C PRO A 373 -20.97 -33.79 -5.46
N SER A 374 -20.82 -35.10 -5.58
CA SER A 374 -20.10 -35.91 -4.61
C SER A 374 -18.64 -36.06 -5.03
N PHE A 375 -17.72 -35.76 -4.12
CA PHE A 375 -16.29 -35.79 -4.41
C PHE A 375 -15.68 -37.12 -3.98
N SER A 376 -15.06 -37.80 -4.95
CA SER A 376 -14.32 -39.05 -4.78
C SER A 376 -12.94 -38.93 -5.43
N TYR A 377 -12.10 -39.95 -5.25
CA TYR A 377 -10.85 -40.06 -6.01
C TYR A 377 -11.11 -40.05 -7.53
N ALA A 378 -12.14 -40.76 -7.99
CA ALA A 378 -12.52 -40.81 -9.40
C ALA A 378 -12.97 -39.43 -9.92
N ALA A 379 -13.78 -38.69 -9.15
CA ALA A 379 -14.18 -37.32 -9.49
C ALA A 379 -12.97 -36.40 -9.63
N HIS A 380 -12.00 -36.50 -8.70
CA HIS A 380 -10.78 -35.70 -8.75
C HIS A 380 -9.90 -36.01 -9.97
N GLU A 381 -9.75 -37.29 -10.34
CA GLU A 381 -9.02 -37.67 -11.55
C GLU A 381 -9.74 -37.22 -12.83
N ALA A 382 -11.07 -37.32 -12.86
CA ALA A 382 -11.87 -36.88 -13.99
C ALA A 382 -11.73 -35.37 -14.24
N GLN A 383 -11.78 -34.56 -13.18
CA GLN A 383 -11.54 -33.12 -13.25
C GLN A 383 -10.18 -32.77 -13.85
N GLN A 384 -9.12 -33.50 -13.49
CA GLN A 384 -7.78 -33.28 -14.06
C GLN A 384 -7.71 -33.58 -15.55
N LYS A 385 -8.49 -34.54 -16.04
CA LYS A 385 -8.51 -34.96 -17.46
C LYS A 385 -9.49 -34.15 -18.32
N LEU A 386 -10.41 -33.38 -17.72
CA LEU A 386 -11.46 -32.66 -18.44
C LEU A 386 -10.95 -31.72 -19.55
N HIS A 387 -9.77 -31.10 -19.36
CA HIS A 387 -9.18 -30.22 -20.36
C HIS A 387 -8.85 -30.93 -21.69
N SER A 388 -8.63 -32.25 -21.67
CA SER A 388 -8.28 -33.04 -22.86
C SER A 388 -9.44 -33.24 -23.83
N VAL A 389 -10.68 -33.02 -23.39
CA VAL A 389 -11.90 -33.25 -24.19
C VAL A 389 -12.64 -31.96 -24.56
N GLN A 390 -12.13 -30.79 -24.15
CA GLN A 390 -12.75 -29.49 -24.47
C GLN A 390 -12.64 -29.19 -25.98
N GLY A 391 -13.77 -28.94 -26.63
CA GLY A 391 -13.87 -28.64 -28.06
C GLY A 391 -14.04 -29.86 -28.96
N GLU A 392 -13.99 -31.08 -28.42
CA GLU A 392 -14.30 -32.29 -29.19
C GLU A 392 -15.75 -32.25 -29.69
N GLY A 393 -15.95 -32.36 -31.00
CA GLY A 393 -17.28 -32.25 -31.62
C GLY A 393 -17.94 -30.87 -31.49
N SER A 394 -17.13 -29.81 -31.30
CA SER A 394 -17.60 -28.44 -31.00
C SER A 394 -18.36 -28.33 -29.66
N LEU A 395 -18.09 -29.26 -28.73
CA LEU A 395 -18.72 -29.30 -27.41
C LEU A 395 -17.73 -28.87 -26.32
N TYR A 396 -18.21 -28.07 -25.39
CA TYR A 396 -17.45 -27.56 -24.25
C TYR A 396 -18.22 -27.81 -22.95
N TYR A 397 -17.50 -28.07 -21.86
CA TYR A 397 -18.10 -28.49 -20.59
C TYR A 397 -17.66 -27.55 -19.47
N ALA A 398 -18.63 -26.98 -18.75
CA ALA A 398 -18.39 -26.07 -17.65
C ALA A 398 -19.38 -26.31 -16.51
N GLY A 399 -18.94 -26.13 -15.28
CA GLY A 399 -19.78 -26.26 -14.11
C GLY A 399 -18.98 -26.15 -12.83
N ALA A 400 -19.66 -25.91 -11.71
CA ALA A 400 -19.00 -25.91 -10.39
C ALA A 400 -18.35 -27.26 -10.07
N TRP A 401 -18.86 -28.34 -10.66
CA TRP A 401 -18.31 -29.69 -10.57
C TRP A 401 -16.92 -29.86 -11.20
N CYS A 402 -16.44 -28.90 -12.00
CA CYS A 402 -15.07 -28.91 -12.53
C CYS A 402 -14.02 -28.58 -11.44
N GLY A 403 -14.44 -28.12 -10.25
CA GLY A 403 -13.58 -27.82 -9.10
C GLY A 403 -14.11 -28.44 -7.81
N TYR A 404 -14.23 -27.67 -6.72
CA TYR A 404 -14.73 -28.16 -5.43
C TYR A 404 -16.24 -27.96 -5.24
N GLY A 405 -16.97 -27.60 -6.29
CA GLY A 405 -18.42 -27.36 -6.22
C GLY A 405 -18.81 -25.94 -5.80
N PHE A 406 -17.85 -25.01 -5.70
CA PHE A 406 -18.11 -23.63 -5.27
C PHE A 406 -18.40 -22.70 -6.44
N HIS A 407 -18.89 -21.52 -6.10
CA HIS A 407 -19.28 -20.50 -7.07
C HIS A 407 -18.11 -20.01 -7.94
N GLU A 408 -16.93 -19.81 -7.32
CA GLU A 408 -15.71 -19.45 -8.04
C GLU A 408 -15.26 -20.56 -9.01
N ASP A 409 -15.46 -21.84 -8.66
CA ASP A 409 -15.13 -22.97 -9.53
C ASP A 409 -16.03 -22.98 -10.77
N GLY A 410 -17.34 -22.75 -10.57
CA GLY A 410 -18.30 -22.65 -11.66
C GLY A 410 -17.99 -21.48 -12.58
N LEU A 411 -17.70 -20.32 -11.99
CA LEU A 411 -17.32 -19.12 -12.74
C LEU A 411 -16.03 -19.37 -13.55
N LYS A 412 -14.98 -19.92 -12.94
CA LYS A 412 -13.72 -20.27 -13.63
C LYS A 412 -13.94 -21.25 -14.78
N ALA A 413 -14.77 -22.28 -14.59
CA ALA A 413 -15.08 -23.23 -15.66
C ALA A 413 -15.78 -22.55 -16.83
N GLY A 414 -16.74 -21.66 -16.55
CA GLY A 414 -17.43 -20.87 -17.57
C GLY A 414 -16.50 -19.91 -18.30
N MET A 415 -15.61 -19.22 -17.58
CA MET A 415 -14.56 -18.39 -18.17
C MET A 415 -13.65 -19.20 -19.09
N ALA A 416 -13.17 -20.37 -18.64
CA ALA A 416 -12.27 -21.22 -19.41
C ALA A 416 -12.92 -21.68 -20.73
N ALA A 417 -14.19 -22.09 -20.69
CA ALA A 417 -14.93 -22.47 -21.90
C ALA A 417 -15.09 -21.30 -22.87
N ALA A 418 -15.43 -20.10 -22.38
CA ALA A 418 -15.56 -18.91 -23.21
C ALA A 418 -14.20 -18.47 -23.82
N VAL A 419 -13.12 -18.50 -23.03
CA VAL A 419 -11.77 -18.17 -23.50
C VAL A 419 -11.29 -19.17 -24.56
N ALA A 420 -11.58 -20.46 -24.40
CA ALA A 420 -11.27 -21.47 -25.41
C ALA A 420 -11.97 -21.21 -26.76
N LEU A 421 -13.10 -20.50 -26.73
CA LEU A 421 -13.83 -20.05 -27.93
C LEU A 421 -13.40 -18.66 -28.43
N GLY A 422 -12.43 -18.03 -27.77
CA GLY A 422 -11.84 -16.75 -28.16
C GLY A 422 -12.44 -15.53 -27.47
N ALA A 423 -13.15 -15.70 -26.35
CA ALA A 423 -13.60 -14.59 -25.51
C ALA A 423 -12.43 -13.92 -24.78
N ARG A 424 -12.59 -12.63 -24.45
CA ARG A 424 -11.66 -11.88 -23.60
C ARG A 424 -12.28 -11.66 -22.22
N VAL A 425 -11.46 -11.80 -21.18
CA VAL A 425 -11.86 -11.51 -19.79
C VAL A 425 -11.47 -10.05 -19.49
N PRO A 426 -12.43 -9.17 -19.15
CA PRO A 426 -12.15 -7.75 -18.96
C PRO A 426 -11.52 -7.42 -17.60
N TRP A 427 -11.38 -8.39 -16.69
CA TRP A 427 -10.73 -8.22 -15.39
C TRP A 427 -9.50 -9.12 -15.24
N ARG A 428 -8.66 -8.77 -14.25
CA ARG A 428 -7.56 -9.62 -13.77
C ARG A 428 -7.92 -10.16 -12.39
N ALA A 429 -7.85 -11.47 -12.20
CA ALA A 429 -8.03 -12.08 -10.88
C ALA A 429 -6.90 -11.63 -9.94
N ARG A 430 -7.25 -10.93 -8.85
CA ARG A 430 -6.31 -10.47 -7.82
C ARG A 430 -6.67 -11.10 -6.47
N ALA A 431 -6.03 -12.22 -6.15
CA ALA A 431 -6.16 -12.83 -4.83
C ALA A 431 -5.40 -11.99 -3.80
N THR A 432 -6.06 -11.68 -2.68
CA THR A 432 -5.50 -10.86 -1.59
C THR A 432 -5.08 -11.71 -0.40
N CYS A 433 -4.08 -11.27 0.36
CA CYS A 433 -3.69 -11.92 1.61
C CYS A 433 -4.51 -11.36 2.77
N PRO A 434 -5.26 -12.17 3.54
CA PRO A 434 -6.00 -11.68 4.70
C PRO A 434 -5.12 -11.43 5.93
N LYS A 435 -3.86 -11.90 5.91
CA LYS A 435 -2.93 -11.79 7.02
C LYS A 435 -2.24 -10.43 7.02
N ILE A 436 -2.25 -9.76 8.16
CA ILE A 436 -1.66 -8.43 8.34
C ILE A 436 -0.51 -8.56 9.34
N SER A 437 0.70 -8.21 8.91
CA SER A 437 1.86 -8.27 9.81
C SER A 437 1.80 -7.18 10.90
N LEU A 438 2.63 -7.30 11.94
CA LEU A 438 2.74 -6.24 12.96
C LEU A 438 3.22 -4.91 12.36
N ALA A 439 4.14 -4.96 11.40
CA ALA A 439 4.63 -3.78 10.70
C ALA A 439 3.53 -3.13 9.86
N ASP A 440 2.76 -3.92 9.11
CA ASP A 440 1.64 -3.42 8.31
C ASP A 440 0.54 -2.85 9.21
N SER A 441 0.28 -3.47 10.36
CA SER A 441 -0.69 -2.97 11.36
C SER A 441 -0.31 -1.59 11.88
N PHE A 442 0.99 -1.32 12.08
CA PHE A 442 1.49 -0.01 12.47
C PHE A 442 1.23 1.05 11.38
N PHE A 443 1.58 0.77 10.12
CA PHE A 443 1.35 1.71 9.01
C PHE A 443 -0.15 1.94 8.75
N LEU A 444 -0.94 0.87 8.75
CA LEU A 444 -2.39 0.94 8.63
C LEU A 444 -3.02 1.77 9.77
N GLY A 445 -2.61 1.56 11.02
CA GLY A 445 -3.11 2.34 12.15
C GLY A 445 -2.71 3.82 12.09
N THR A 446 -1.50 4.10 11.61
CA THR A 446 -1.02 5.47 11.38
C THR A 446 -1.80 6.16 10.27
N PHE A 447 -1.98 5.48 9.15
CA PHE A 447 -2.82 5.95 8.05
C PHE A 447 -4.26 6.19 8.50
N ASP A 448 -4.85 5.28 9.27
CA ASP A 448 -6.23 5.41 9.74
C ASP A 448 -6.45 6.67 10.55
N ARG A 449 -5.56 6.95 11.50
CA ARG A 449 -5.60 8.16 12.32
C ARG A 449 -5.46 9.41 11.45
N PHE A 450 -4.50 9.39 10.53
CA PHE A 450 -4.26 10.49 9.61
C PHE A 450 -5.47 10.75 8.70
N ALA A 451 -5.98 9.71 8.03
CA ALA A 451 -7.11 9.82 7.10
C ALA A 451 -8.39 10.30 7.78
N ARG A 452 -8.66 9.88 9.02
CA ARG A 452 -9.81 10.40 9.81
C ARG A 452 -9.71 11.87 10.16
N MET A 453 -8.49 12.38 10.35
CA MET A 453 -8.25 13.80 10.61
C MET A 453 -8.28 14.61 9.30
N ALA A 454 -7.67 14.09 8.25
CA ALA A 454 -7.45 14.80 7.01
C ALA A 454 -8.70 14.86 6.11
N ILE A 455 -9.43 13.75 5.96
CA ILE A 455 -10.57 13.65 5.04
C ILE A 455 -11.83 14.14 5.75
N GLN A 456 -12.22 15.37 5.48
CA GLN A 456 -13.42 16.03 6.02
C GLN A 456 -14.48 16.30 4.93
N LEU A 457 -14.05 16.57 3.70
CA LEU A 457 -14.91 16.81 2.54
C LEU A 457 -14.99 15.55 1.65
N GLY A 458 -16.20 15.14 1.29
CA GLY A 458 -16.44 13.92 0.51
C GLY A 458 -16.41 12.64 1.36
N SER A 459 -16.36 11.48 0.70
CA SER A 459 -16.19 10.19 1.36
C SER A 459 -15.20 9.29 0.65
N LEU A 460 -14.34 8.64 1.42
CA LEU A 460 -13.44 7.59 0.95
C LEU A 460 -13.83 6.27 1.61
N ARG A 461 -14.29 5.30 0.81
CA ARG A 461 -14.48 3.92 1.24
C ARG A 461 -13.24 3.12 0.87
N LEU A 462 -12.58 2.54 1.87
CA LEU A 462 -11.37 1.74 1.70
C LEU A 462 -11.67 0.27 2.02
N ILE A 463 -11.48 -0.61 1.05
CA ILE A 463 -11.64 -2.06 1.20
C ILE A 463 -10.24 -2.69 1.32
N LEU A 464 -9.94 -3.27 2.47
CA LEU A 464 -8.64 -3.86 2.78
C LEU A 464 -8.46 -5.27 2.16
N PRO A 465 -7.23 -5.79 2.06
CA PRO A 465 -6.96 -7.13 1.52
C PRO A 465 -7.71 -8.26 2.23
N ASN A 466 -7.96 -8.11 3.53
CA ASN A 466 -8.74 -9.06 4.34
C ASN A 466 -10.26 -8.93 4.16
N GLY A 467 -10.75 -7.93 3.41
CA GLY A 467 -12.17 -7.64 3.21
C GLY A 467 -12.80 -6.72 4.25
N GLU A 468 -12.03 -6.24 5.24
CA GLU A 468 -12.46 -5.18 6.17
C GLU A 468 -12.68 -3.87 5.41
N GLU A 469 -13.69 -3.11 5.82
CA GLU A 469 -14.00 -1.82 5.24
C GLU A 469 -13.73 -0.70 6.24
N ARG A 470 -13.18 0.40 5.72
CA ARG A 470 -13.00 1.64 6.46
C ARG A 470 -13.61 2.77 5.69
N LEU A 471 -14.40 3.58 6.39
CA LEU A 471 -15.01 4.78 5.83
C LEU A 471 -14.36 6.00 6.48
N TYR A 472 -13.94 6.95 5.64
CA TYR A 472 -13.38 8.24 6.03
C TYR A 472 -14.22 9.37 5.44
N GLY A 473 -14.24 10.51 6.12
CA GLY A 473 -15.15 11.62 5.83
C GLY A 473 -16.56 11.38 6.35
N SER A 474 -17.37 12.44 6.37
CA SER A 474 -18.74 12.37 6.84
C SER A 474 -19.61 13.33 6.04
N ARG A 475 -20.56 12.77 5.27
CA ARG A 475 -21.66 13.40 4.51
C ARG A 475 -21.43 13.66 3.01
N GLN A 476 -22.52 13.44 2.27
CA GLN A 476 -22.72 13.87 0.89
C GLN A 476 -22.44 15.37 0.77
N TRP A 477 -21.48 15.73 -0.08
CA TRP A 477 -21.44 17.09 -0.61
C TRP A 477 -22.51 17.19 -1.71
N GLN A 478 -23.57 17.94 -1.44
CA GLN A 478 -24.58 18.35 -2.42
C GLN A 478 -24.42 19.85 -2.75
N GLY A 479 -23.18 20.31 -2.93
CA GLY A 479 -23.01 21.63 -3.51
C GLY A 479 -23.43 21.57 -4.97
N PRO A 480 -24.35 22.41 -5.46
CA PRO A 480 -24.59 22.49 -6.89
C PRO A 480 -23.27 22.93 -7.54
N VAL A 481 -22.78 22.14 -8.51
CA VAL A 481 -21.91 22.70 -9.54
C VAL A 481 -22.75 23.79 -10.19
N ALA A 482 -22.28 25.03 -10.16
CA ALA A 482 -22.97 26.15 -10.80
C ALA A 482 -23.26 25.76 -12.26
N GLU A 483 -24.42 26.13 -12.79
CA GLU A 483 -24.91 25.59 -14.07
C GLU A 483 -23.98 25.94 -15.25
N ASP A 484 -23.32 27.09 -15.15
CA ASP A 484 -22.23 27.61 -15.98
C ASP A 484 -20.91 26.82 -15.87
N ASP A 485 -20.71 26.09 -14.77
CA ASP A 485 -19.53 25.25 -14.51
C ASP A 485 -19.76 23.76 -14.85
N ARG A 486 -20.99 23.33 -15.18
CA ARG A 486 -21.30 21.90 -15.40
C ARG A 486 -20.50 21.28 -16.56
N TRP A 487 -20.19 22.06 -17.59
CA TRP A 487 -19.37 21.60 -18.72
C TRP A 487 -17.91 21.31 -18.30
N LEU A 488 -17.45 21.86 -17.18
CA LEU A 488 -16.16 21.52 -16.58
C LEU A 488 -16.14 20.11 -15.98
N GLY A 489 -17.26 19.37 -15.93
CA GLY A 489 -17.29 17.94 -15.62
C GLY A 489 -16.69 17.56 -14.25
N LYS A 490 -16.96 18.36 -13.20
CA LYS A 490 -16.37 18.15 -11.86
C LYS A 490 -16.64 16.72 -11.35
N PRO A 491 -15.60 15.98 -10.93
CA PRO A 491 -15.74 14.60 -10.49
C PRO A 491 -16.51 14.45 -9.18
N SER A 492 -17.05 13.26 -8.93
CA SER A 492 -17.67 12.90 -7.66
C SER A 492 -16.69 13.09 -6.50
N LEU A 493 -17.18 13.52 -5.33
CA LEU A 493 -16.39 13.52 -4.08
C LEU A 493 -16.57 12.21 -3.29
N HIS A 494 -16.81 11.12 -4.01
CA HIS A 494 -16.98 9.78 -3.46
C HIS A 494 -16.11 8.81 -4.24
N ALA A 495 -15.19 8.15 -3.55
CA ALA A 495 -14.31 7.14 -4.13
C ALA A 495 -14.29 5.87 -3.29
N THR A 496 -14.27 4.72 -3.96
CA THR A 496 -14.07 3.40 -3.37
C THR A 496 -12.72 2.85 -3.80
N VAL A 497 -11.78 2.76 -2.86
CA VAL A 497 -10.44 2.21 -3.08
C VAL A 497 -10.38 0.78 -2.58
N ARG A 498 -9.98 -0.15 -3.46
CA ARG A 498 -9.70 -1.54 -3.11
C ARG A 498 -8.20 -1.75 -3.02
N VAL A 499 -7.72 -2.05 -1.81
CA VAL A 499 -6.31 -2.31 -1.52
C VAL A 499 -6.02 -3.80 -1.72
N PHE A 500 -5.04 -4.11 -2.55
CA PHE A 500 -4.56 -5.48 -2.79
C PHE A 500 -3.33 -5.80 -1.94
N GLN A 501 -2.46 -4.81 -1.71
CA GLN A 501 -1.19 -4.98 -0.98
C GLN A 501 -1.03 -3.97 0.14
N MET A 502 -0.53 -4.42 1.30
CA MET A 502 -0.32 -3.56 2.47
C MET A 502 0.81 -2.53 2.28
N SER A 503 1.66 -2.69 1.26
CA SER A 503 2.66 -1.70 0.81
C SER A 503 2.03 -0.32 0.53
N PHE A 504 0.76 -0.29 0.12
CA PHE A 504 -0.05 0.93 -0.04
C PHE A 504 0.12 1.90 1.14
N PHE A 505 -0.13 1.42 2.36
CA PHE A 505 -0.06 2.27 3.56
C PHE A 505 1.34 2.75 3.87
N ARG A 506 2.33 1.85 3.72
CA ARG A 506 3.73 2.19 3.95
C ARG A 506 4.19 3.28 2.98
N LYS A 507 3.87 3.16 1.69
CA LYS A 507 4.27 4.13 0.67
C LYS A 507 3.66 5.49 0.94
N ILE A 508 2.36 5.56 1.23
CA ILE A 508 1.69 6.84 1.53
C ILE A 508 2.24 7.49 2.80
N ILE A 509 2.46 6.72 3.87
CA ILE A 509 2.99 7.29 5.13
C ILE A 509 4.44 7.75 4.99
N THR A 510 5.24 7.14 4.09
CA THR A 510 6.67 7.46 3.98
C THR A 510 7.02 8.41 2.83
N ARG A 511 6.15 8.52 1.83
CA ARG A 511 6.38 9.28 0.59
C ARG A 511 5.17 10.07 0.10
N HIS A 512 4.11 10.17 0.92
CA HIS A 512 2.95 11.04 0.70
C HIS A 512 2.26 10.82 -0.66
N ASP A 513 2.08 11.88 -1.44
CA ASP A 513 1.49 11.89 -2.79
C ASP A 513 2.31 11.05 -3.77
N THR A 514 3.65 11.13 -3.71
CA THR A 514 4.55 10.27 -4.49
C THR A 514 4.29 8.80 -4.14
N GLY A 515 4.12 8.51 -2.85
CA GLY A 515 3.77 7.17 -2.36
C GLY A 515 2.41 6.68 -2.86
N LEU A 516 1.41 7.56 -2.95
CA LEU A 516 0.10 7.24 -3.53
C LEU A 516 0.21 6.91 -5.02
N GLY A 517 0.96 7.72 -5.78
CA GLY A 517 1.24 7.49 -7.20
C GLY A 517 2.02 6.20 -7.45
N GLU A 518 3.06 5.92 -6.66
CA GLU A 518 3.83 4.68 -6.73
C GLU A 518 3.02 3.45 -6.32
N ALA A 519 2.14 3.56 -5.32
CA ALA A 519 1.21 2.49 -4.97
C ALA A 519 0.22 2.21 -6.11
N TYR A 520 -0.23 3.26 -6.81
CA TYR A 520 -1.10 3.11 -7.97
C TYR A 520 -0.34 2.45 -9.13
N MET A 521 0.86 2.92 -9.47
CA MET A 521 1.71 2.36 -10.54
C MET A 521 2.04 0.88 -10.32
N ASP A 522 2.35 0.50 -9.09
CA ASP A 522 2.73 -0.88 -8.72
C ASP A 522 1.54 -1.84 -8.56
N ASP A 523 0.32 -1.38 -8.85
CA ASP A 523 -0.92 -2.18 -8.71
C ASP A 523 -1.20 -2.60 -7.24
N ASP A 524 -0.75 -1.81 -6.25
CA ASP A 524 -1.03 -2.07 -4.84
C ASP A 524 -2.53 -1.86 -4.51
N PHE A 525 -3.22 -1.02 -5.30
CA PHE A 525 -4.65 -0.74 -5.18
C PHE A 525 -5.29 -0.41 -6.54
N ASP A 526 -6.61 -0.52 -6.61
CA ASP A 526 -7.44 0.11 -7.65
C ASP A 526 -8.55 0.96 -7.02
N VAL A 527 -9.19 1.76 -7.87
CA VAL A 527 -10.25 2.68 -7.49
C VAL A 527 -11.34 2.68 -8.56
N ASP A 528 -12.59 2.83 -8.14
CA ASP A 528 -13.77 2.96 -9.01
C ASP A 528 -13.67 4.17 -9.95
N ASP A 529 -13.32 5.34 -9.41
CA ASP A 529 -13.03 6.55 -10.17
C ASP A 529 -11.78 7.25 -9.61
N LEU A 530 -10.72 7.27 -10.42
CA LEU A 530 -9.46 7.91 -10.03
C LEU A 530 -9.58 9.43 -9.94
N GLY A 531 -10.40 10.06 -10.78
CA GLY A 531 -10.68 11.49 -10.71
C GLY A 531 -11.40 11.84 -9.40
N ALA A 532 -12.37 11.00 -9.00
CA ALA A 532 -13.06 11.17 -7.73
C ALA A 532 -12.12 11.04 -6.52
N LEU A 533 -11.19 10.08 -6.54
CA LEU A 533 -10.18 9.94 -5.49
C LEU A 533 -9.28 11.18 -5.41
N MET A 534 -8.79 11.65 -6.55
CA MET A 534 -7.94 12.85 -6.60
C MET A 534 -8.72 14.09 -6.13
N ALA A 535 -10.01 14.21 -6.46
CA ALA A 535 -10.88 15.28 -6.00
C ALA A 535 -11.12 15.25 -4.48
N VAL A 536 -11.32 14.07 -3.89
CA VAL A 536 -11.38 13.91 -2.42
C VAL A 536 -10.06 14.33 -1.79
N VAL A 537 -8.91 13.92 -2.34
CA VAL A 537 -7.59 14.28 -1.81
C VAL A 537 -7.34 15.80 -1.90
N THR A 538 -7.54 16.40 -3.07
CA THR A 538 -7.29 17.84 -3.33
C THR A 538 -8.26 18.74 -2.57
N SER A 539 -9.54 18.38 -2.47
CA SER A 539 -10.52 19.12 -1.65
C SER A 539 -10.13 19.18 -0.17
N ASN A 540 -9.31 18.24 0.30
CA ASN A 540 -8.81 18.18 1.66
C ASN A 540 -7.33 18.56 1.78
N ALA A 541 -6.71 19.16 0.75
CA ALA A 541 -5.26 19.42 0.73
C ALA A 541 -4.78 20.29 1.91
N GLY A 542 -5.51 21.35 2.27
CA GLY A 542 -5.17 22.18 3.44
C GLY A 542 -5.24 21.42 4.78
N ASN A 543 -6.21 20.51 4.93
CA ASN A 543 -6.32 19.63 6.10
C ASN A 543 -5.20 18.59 6.13
N ILE A 544 -4.85 18.05 4.97
CA ILE A 544 -3.73 17.14 4.78
C ILE A 544 -2.44 17.84 5.21
N GLU A 545 -2.15 19.03 4.69
CA GLU A 545 -0.95 19.80 4.99
C GLU A 545 -0.83 20.16 6.48
N SER A 546 -1.89 20.68 7.09
CA SER A 546 -1.91 21.01 8.53
C SER A 546 -1.76 19.77 9.42
N SER A 547 -2.31 18.62 8.99
CA SER A 547 -2.20 17.35 9.72
C SER A 547 -0.84 16.66 9.54
N ARG A 548 0.00 17.06 8.57
CA ARG A 548 1.35 16.49 8.36
C ARG A 548 2.25 16.65 9.58
N GLY A 549 2.07 17.72 10.37
CA GLY A 549 2.82 17.95 11.61
C GLY A 549 2.67 16.82 12.65
N ALA A 550 1.55 16.10 12.64
CA ALA A 550 1.27 15.00 13.57
C ALA A 550 2.08 13.72 13.28
N LEU A 551 2.68 13.59 12.08
CA LEU A 551 3.49 12.44 11.63
C LEU A 551 5.02 12.68 11.73
N GLY A 552 5.42 13.79 12.37
CA GLY A 552 6.65 14.56 12.13
C GLY A 552 8.00 13.85 11.90
N LEU A 553 8.31 12.69 12.51
CA LEU A 553 9.64 12.07 12.39
C LEU A 553 9.81 11.19 11.14
N LEU A 554 8.75 10.48 10.73
CA LEU A 554 8.79 9.63 9.54
C LEU A 554 8.78 10.47 8.26
N ASN A 555 7.99 11.55 8.26
CA ASN A 555 7.90 12.48 7.13
C ASN A 555 9.24 13.17 6.88
N ARG A 556 9.89 13.72 7.91
CA ARG A 556 11.17 14.44 7.75
C ARG A 556 12.31 13.58 7.18
N LEU A 557 12.33 12.28 7.48
CA LEU A 557 13.31 11.36 6.90
C LEU A 557 13.01 11.06 5.42
N GLY A 558 11.74 10.88 5.07
CA GLY A 558 11.29 10.74 3.68
C GLY A 558 11.60 11.99 2.86
N ASP A 559 11.20 13.16 3.36
CA ASP A 559 11.42 14.47 2.72
C ASP A 559 12.92 14.74 2.50
N TRP A 560 13.77 14.40 3.47
CA TRP A 560 15.22 14.56 3.33
C TRP A 560 15.82 13.65 2.25
N LEU A 561 15.38 12.39 2.15
CA LEU A 561 15.83 11.47 1.11
C LEU A 561 15.36 11.93 -0.28
N LEU A 562 14.12 12.40 -0.39
CA LEU A 562 13.58 12.97 -1.63
C LEU A 562 14.34 14.24 -2.04
N MET A 563 14.64 15.13 -1.09
CA MET A 563 15.44 16.34 -1.35
C MET A 563 16.85 16.02 -1.85
N LEU A 564 17.50 14.98 -1.32
CA LEU A 564 18.82 14.54 -1.80
C LEU A 564 18.76 14.00 -3.23
N ALA A 565 17.72 13.21 -3.55
CA ALA A 565 17.51 12.72 -4.91
C ALA A 565 17.23 13.87 -5.89
N HIS A 566 16.44 14.87 -5.48
CA HIS A 566 16.14 16.05 -6.29
C HIS A 566 17.39 16.89 -6.58
N ARG A 567 18.26 17.13 -5.59
CA ARG A 567 19.50 17.91 -5.79
C ARG A 567 20.46 17.31 -6.82
N ALA A 568 20.36 16.02 -7.11
CA ALA A 568 21.14 15.36 -8.15
C ALA A 568 20.64 15.63 -9.58
N ARG A 569 19.50 16.33 -9.75
CA ARG A 569 18.83 16.60 -11.04
C ARG A 569 18.70 18.10 -11.37
N ALA A 570 19.64 18.93 -10.93
CA ALA A 570 19.58 20.39 -11.06
C ALA A 570 19.46 20.88 -12.52
N ASN A 571 18.72 21.98 -12.75
CA ASN A 571 18.48 22.60 -14.06
C ASN A 571 19.64 23.49 -14.55
N THR A 572 20.85 22.94 -14.65
CA THR A 572 21.94 23.56 -15.42
C THR A 572 21.61 23.51 -16.91
N VAL A 573 22.43 24.10 -17.80
CA VAL A 573 22.22 24.01 -19.25
C VAL A 573 22.20 22.54 -19.70
N GLU A 574 23.20 21.76 -19.30
CA GLU A 574 23.29 20.33 -19.58
C GLU A 574 22.20 19.52 -18.86
N GLY A 575 21.86 19.88 -17.62
CA GLY A 575 20.81 19.21 -16.84
C GLY A 575 19.41 19.42 -17.42
N SER A 576 19.07 20.65 -17.81
CA SER A 576 17.78 20.99 -18.44
C SER A 576 17.62 20.22 -19.75
N ARG A 577 18.68 20.19 -20.57
CA ARG A 577 18.69 19.43 -21.83
C ARG A 577 18.46 17.95 -21.58
N ARG A 578 19.17 17.35 -20.62
CA ARG A 578 19.01 15.93 -20.26
C ARG A 578 17.61 15.61 -19.74
N ASN A 579 17.07 16.43 -18.85
CA ASN A 579 15.74 16.25 -18.26
C ASN A 579 14.63 16.33 -19.32
N ILE A 580 14.77 17.27 -20.27
CA ILE A 580 13.84 17.45 -21.41
C ILE A 580 13.98 16.31 -22.41
N GLU A 581 15.21 15.89 -22.75
CA GLU A 581 15.47 14.71 -23.60
C GLU A 581 14.84 13.45 -22.97
N GLU A 582 15.11 13.15 -21.69
CA GLU A 582 14.55 11.98 -20.98
C GLU A 582 13.00 11.99 -20.91
N HIS A 583 12.36 13.17 -20.84
CA HIS A 583 10.89 13.30 -20.86
C HIS A 583 10.30 13.01 -22.26
N TYR A 584 10.92 13.54 -23.32
CA TYR A 584 10.45 13.36 -24.71
C TYR A 584 10.99 12.08 -25.37
N ASP A 585 11.91 11.36 -24.73
CA ASP A 585 12.37 10.00 -25.12
C ASP A 585 11.24 8.95 -25.06
N ALA A 586 10.09 9.29 -24.48
CA ALA A 586 8.86 8.53 -24.68
C ALA A 586 8.45 8.47 -26.17
N GLY A 587 8.88 9.43 -26.99
CA GLY A 587 8.74 9.45 -28.44
C GLY A 587 7.41 10.04 -28.95
N ASN A 588 7.45 10.71 -30.10
CA ASN A 588 6.28 11.33 -30.75
C ASN A 588 5.08 10.37 -30.94
N ALA A 589 5.34 9.07 -31.08
CA ALA A 589 4.30 8.06 -31.24
C ALA A 589 3.38 7.96 -30.01
N MET A 590 3.91 8.18 -28.79
CA MET A 590 3.10 8.20 -27.57
C MET A 590 2.15 9.40 -27.55
N TYR A 591 2.68 10.61 -27.78
CA TYR A 591 1.92 11.84 -27.71
C TYR A 591 0.76 11.84 -28.72
N LYS A 592 0.97 11.25 -29.91
CA LYS A 592 -0.09 11.05 -30.92
C LYS A 592 -1.27 10.19 -30.45
N LEU A 593 -1.14 9.43 -29.37
CA LEU A 593 -2.25 8.63 -28.81
C LEU A 593 -3.28 9.47 -28.05
N PHE A 594 -2.90 10.66 -27.55
CA PHE A 594 -3.80 11.46 -26.71
C PHE A 594 -3.87 12.95 -27.07
N LEU A 595 -2.90 13.48 -27.81
CA LEU A 595 -2.98 14.83 -28.39
C LEU A 595 -3.83 14.84 -29.66
N ASP A 596 -4.35 16.01 -30.00
CA ASP A 596 -4.95 16.25 -31.31
C ASP A 596 -3.87 16.51 -32.39
N ASP A 597 -4.30 16.69 -33.64
CA ASP A 597 -3.40 16.88 -34.79
C ASP A 597 -2.49 18.12 -34.68
N THR A 598 -2.84 19.10 -33.83
CA THR A 598 -1.95 20.25 -33.57
C THR A 598 -0.67 19.84 -32.84
N MET A 599 -0.62 18.65 -32.21
CA MET A 599 0.49 18.20 -31.37
C MET A 599 0.85 19.21 -30.26
N THR A 600 -0.13 19.97 -29.78
CA THR A 600 0.07 20.94 -28.70
C THR A 600 -0.08 20.24 -27.35
N TYR A 601 1.04 20.03 -26.65
CA TYR A 601 1.06 19.51 -25.27
C TYR A 601 1.04 20.67 -24.25
N SER A 602 -0.09 21.39 -24.21
CA SER A 602 -0.34 22.53 -23.31
C SER A 602 -1.86 22.73 -23.18
N SER A 603 -2.32 23.49 -22.18
CA SER A 603 -3.75 23.76 -21.98
C SER A 603 -4.41 24.40 -23.21
N GLY A 604 -5.61 23.93 -23.59
CA GLY A 604 -6.49 24.62 -24.55
C GLY A 604 -7.47 25.59 -23.87
N ILE A 605 -8.13 26.48 -24.62
CA ILE A 605 -9.23 27.33 -24.15
C ILE A 605 -10.55 26.76 -24.68
N HIS A 606 -11.22 26.02 -23.80
CA HIS A 606 -12.43 25.25 -24.11
C HIS A 606 -13.69 26.11 -24.20
N THR A 607 -14.62 25.66 -25.05
CA THR A 607 -16.00 26.15 -25.13
C THR A 607 -16.95 24.96 -24.95
N PRO A 608 -18.17 25.13 -24.41
CA PRO A 608 -19.09 24.03 -24.21
C PRO A 608 -19.36 23.24 -25.50
N GLY A 609 -19.10 21.94 -25.48
CA GLY A 609 -19.28 21.04 -26.64
C GLY A 609 -18.22 21.17 -27.74
N GLY A 610 -17.20 22.01 -27.55
CA GLY A 610 -16.06 22.13 -28.47
C GLY A 610 -15.16 20.89 -28.47
N SER A 611 -14.35 20.73 -29.52
CA SER A 611 -13.33 19.67 -29.59
C SER A 611 -11.99 20.15 -28.99
N LEU A 612 -11.15 19.21 -28.53
CA LEU A 612 -9.77 19.49 -28.08
C LEU A 612 -9.01 20.36 -29.08
N LYS A 613 -9.08 20.02 -30.37
CA LYS A 613 -8.43 20.76 -31.46
C LYS A 613 -8.90 22.21 -31.51
N GLN A 614 -10.22 22.44 -31.43
CA GLN A 614 -10.75 23.80 -31.40
C GLN A 614 -10.30 24.55 -30.15
N ALA A 615 -10.26 23.90 -28.99
CA ALA A 615 -9.77 24.50 -27.76
C ALA A 615 -8.28 24.90 -27.87
N GLN A 616 -7.45 24.07 -28.51
CA GLN A 616 -6.06 24.42 -28.80
C GLN A 616 -5.97 25.64 -29.72
N LEU A 617 -6.74 25.69 -30.81
CA LEU A 617 -6.77 26.85 -31.71
C LEU A 617 -7.21 28.13 -30.99
N ASN A 618 -8.27 28.07 -30.18
CA ASN A 618 -8.73 29.21 -29.37
C ASN A 618 -7.63 29.73 -28.44
N LYS A 619 -6.83 28.83 -27.85
CA LYS A 619 -5.68 29.20 -27.01
C LYS A 619 -4.59 29.90 -27.80
N LEU A 620 -4.25 29.39 -28.99
CA LEU A 620 -3.27 30.04 -29.86
C LEU A 620 -3.78 31.43 -30.30
N ASP A 621 -5.06 31.56 -30.60
CA ASP A 621 -5.69 32.84 -30.94
C ASP A 621 -5.63 33.85 -29.80
N ALA A 622 -5.93 33.42 -28.58
CA ALA A 622 -5.84 34.28 -27.39
C ALA A 622 -4.42 34.79 -27.14
N LEU A 623 -3.39 33.95 -27.36
CA LEU A 623 -1.99 34.36 -27.24
C LEU A 623 -1.59 35.38 -28.32
N ILE A 624 -2.02 35.16 -29.57
CA ILE A 624 -1.77 36.08 -30.69
C ILE A 624 -2.38 37.46 -30.40
N GLU A 625 -3.63 37.46 -29.93
CA GLU A 625 -4.38 38.67 -29.60
C GLU A 625 -3.78 39.39 -28.40
N LYS A 626 -3.45 38.67 -27.32
CA LYS A 626 -2.84 39.24 -26.11
C LYS A 626 -1.46 39.85 -26.39
N ALA A 627 -0.66 39.23 -27.26
CA ALA A 627 0.63 39.78 -27.69
C ALA A 627 0.48 40.95 -28.69
N GLY A 628 -0.70 41.11 -29.29
CA GLY A 628 -0.98 42.10 -30.33
C GLY A 628 -0.11 41.92 -31.58
N ILE A 629 0.11 40.67 -32.00
CA ILE A 629 1.01 40.33 -33.12
C ILE A 629 0.44 40.85 -34.45
N LYS A 630 1.29 41.54 -35.21
CA LYS A 630 0.97 42.12 -36.52
C LYS A 630 1.87 41.55 -37.61
N LYS A 631 1.46 41.73 -38.87
CA LYS A 631 2.23 41.32 -40.06
C LYS A 631 3.67 41.85 -40.08
N SER A 632 3.91 43.05 -39.54
CA SER A 632 5.22 43.70 -39.50
C SER A 632 6.18 43.12 -38.46
N ASP A 633 5.68 42.31 -37.54
CA ASP A 633 6.43 41.91 -36.36
C ASP A 633 7.35 40.72 -36.67
N HIS A 634 8.52 40.71 -36.03
CA HIS A 634 9.33 39.51 -35.90
C HIS A 634 9.19 38.95 -34.48
N VAL A 635 8.62 37.75 -34.37
CA VAL A 635 8.30 37.11 -33.09
C VAL A 635 9.34 36.04 -32.76
N LEU A 636 9.81 36.03 -31.51
CA LEU A 636 10.59 34.95 -30.93
C LEU A 636 9.69 34.05 -30.08
N GLU A 637 9.72 32.75 -30.31
CA GLU A 637 9.09 31.76 -29.44
C GLU A 637 10.14 30.97 -28.67
N ILE A 638 10.08 31.02 -27.35
CA ILE A 638 10.95 30.25 -26.47
C ILE A 638 10.23 28.96 -26.08
N GLY A 639 10.76 27.81 -26.53
CA GLY A 639 10.11 26.51 -26.33
C GLY A 639 9.04 26.24 -27.39
N CYS A 640 9.42 26.20 -28.67
CA CYS A 640 8.46 26.16 -29.79
C CYS A 640 7.74 24.82 -30.02
N GLY A 641 8.08 23.78 -29.25
CA GLY A 641 7.52 22.45 -29.37
C GLY A 641 7.51 21.93 -30.82
N TRP A 642 6.31 21.59 -31.32
CA TRP A 642 6.07 20.99 -32.64
C TRP A 642 5.70 22.06 -33.68
N GLY A 643 5.92 23.34 -33.35
CA GLY A 643 5.68 24.49 -34.23
C GLY A 643 4.22 24.89 -34.39
N SER A 644 3.30 24.43 -33.54
CA SER A 644 1.87 24.74 -33.69
C SER A 644 1.55 26.23 -33.56
N MET A 645 2.14 26.92 -32.58
CA MET A 645 1.99 28.37 -32.42
C MET A 645 2.57 29.13 -33.61
N ALA A 646 3.78 28.77 -34.05
CA ALA A 646 4.43 29.36 -35.22
C ALA A 646 3.56 29.26 -36.49
N ILE A 647 3.08 28.05 -36.80
CA ILE A 647 2.24 27.80 -37.98
C ILE A 647 0.96 28.64 -37.91
N HIS A 648 0.25 28.59 -36.78
CA HIS A 648 -1.04 29.28 -36.63
C HIS A 648 -0.88 30.81 -36.67
N ALA A 649 0.13 31.36 -35.99
CA ALA A 649 0.38 32.80 -35.95
C ALA A 649 0.76 33.38 -37.31
N VAL A 650 1.64 32.69 -38.07
CA VAL A 650 2.03 33.13 -39.40
C VAL A 650 0.88 32.99 -40.40
N GLN A 651 0.07 31.93 -40.33
CA GLN A 651 -1.13 31.79 -41.17
C GLN A 651 -2.14 32.91 -40.91
N ARG A 652 -2.32 33.30 -39.66
CA ARG A 652 -3.30 34.31 -39.26
C ARG A 652 -2.87 35.74 -39.55
N THR A 653 -1.58 36.05 -39.37
CA THR A 653 -1.09 37.44 -39.37
C THR A 653 -0.11 37.75 -40.50
N GLY A 654 0.58 36.74 -41.05
CA GLY A 654 1.68 36.90 -41.99
C GLY A 654 2.97 37.47 -41.39
N CYS A 655 3.14 37.42 -40.06
CA CYS A 655 4.36 37.86 -39.39
C CYS A 655 5.57 36.93 -39.68
N SER A 656 6.77 37.35 -39.28
CA SER A 656 7.97 36.48 -39.29
C SER A 656 8.14 35.80 -37.93
N TRP A 657 8.56 34.54 -37.91
CA TRP A 657 8.66 33.75 -36.68
C TRP A 657 10.01 33.03 -36.52
N THR A 658 10.61 33.13 -35.34
CA THR A 658 11.76 32.32 -34.91
C THR A 658 11.39 31.51 -33.68
N GLY A 659 11.45 30.18 -33.74
CA GLY A 659 11.16 29.30 -32.61
C GLY A 659 12.40 28.56 -32.12
N LEU A 660 12.59 28.50 -30.79
CA LEU A 660 13.70 27.79 -30.15
C LEU A 660 13.23 26.51 -29.46
N THR A 661 13.94 25.40 -29.66
CA THR A 661 13.75 24.16 -28.89
C THR A 661 15.10 23.52 -28.57
N VAL A 662 15.15 22.79 -27.45
CA VAL A 662 16.29 21.96 -27.05
C VAL A 662 16.03 20.46 -27.29
N SER A 663 14.91 20.10 -27.94
CA SER A 663 14.60 18.72 -28.32
C SER A 663 14.77 18.52 -29.82
N LYS A 664 15.60 17.55 -30.20
CA LYS A 664 15.84 17.20 -31.60
C LYS A 664 14.59 16.61 -32.26
N GLN A 665 13.86 15.76 -31.55
CA GLN A 665 12.64 15.12 -32.07
C GLN A 665 11.52 16.14 -32.32
N GLN A 666 11.39 17.14 -31.44
CA GLN A 666 10.47 18.26 -31.62
C GLN A 666 10.82 19.08 -32.85
N LEU A 667 12.11 19.43 -32.98
CA LEU A 667 12.60 20.21 -34.11
C LEU A 667 12.35 19.49 -35.44
N GLU A 668 12.68 18.21 -35.53
CA GLU A 668 12.50 17.41 -36.74
C GLU A 668 11.03 17.36 -37.18
N GLU A 669 10.10 17.03 -36.27
CA GLU A 669 8.66 16.99 -36.56
C GLU A 669 8.12 18.41 -36.85
N GLY A 670 8.56 19.43 -36.09
CA GLY A 670 8.15 20.82 -36.28
C GLY A 670 8.56 21.38 -37.63
N VAL A 671 9.80 21.14 -38.07
CA VAL A 671 10.29 21.54 -39.41
C VAL A 671 9.49 20.82 -40.50
N ALA A 672 9.20 19.52 -40.32
CA ALA A 672 8.37 18.77 -41.27
C ALA A 672 6.95 19.36 -41.38
N ARG A 673 6.34 19.75 -40.25
CA ARG A 673 5.02 20.38 -40.19
C ARG A 673 5.00 21.77 -40.83
N VAL A 674 6.01 22.61 -40.54
CA VAL A 674 6.17 23.94 -41.15
C VAL A 674 6.31 23.82 -42.68
N LYS A 675 7.10 22.86 -43.15
CA LYS A 675 7.26 22.59 -44.58
C LYS A 675 5.95 22.11 -45.22
N ALA A 676 5.23 21.20 -44.56
CA ALA A 676 3.93 20.70 -45.03
C ALA A 676 2.87 21.80 -45.09
N ALA A 677 2.95 22.81 -44.21
CA ALA A 677 2.09 23.99 -44.22
C ALA A 677 2.48 25.04 -45.28
N GLY A 678 3.63 24.89 -45.96
CA GLY A 678 4.11 25.83 -46.96
C GLY A 678 4.67 27.14 -46.39
N LEU A 679 5.17 27.14 -45.14
CA LEU A 679 5.55 28.36 -44.40
C LEU A 679 7.05 28.45 -44.10
N ALA A 680 7.89 27.65 -44.78
CA ALA A 680 9.31 27.57 -44.52
C ALA A 680 10.08 28.90 -44.72
N ASP A 681 9.55 29.81 -45.54
CA ASP A 681 10.16 31.12 -45.79
C ASP A 681 9.87 32.14 -44.68
N SER A 682 8.85 31.90 -43.85
CA SER A 682 8.40 32.82 -42.79
C SER A 682 8.63 32.29 -41.38
N ILE A 683 8.89 30.99 -41.23
CA ILE A 683 9.11 30.32 -39.94
C ILE A 683 10.49 29.67 -39.91
N ARG A 684 11.30 30.06 -38.93
CA ARG A 684 12.62 29.46 -38.65
C ARG A 684 12.61 28.77 -37.28
N LEU A 685 12.75 27.45 -37.26
CA LEU A 685 12.89 26.69 -36.01
C LEU A 685 14.36 26.31 -35.78
N LEU A 686 14.85 26.46 -34.55
CA LEU A 686 16.27 26.31 -34.19
C LEU A 686 16.46 25.36 -33.00
N PHE A 687 17.48 24.50 -33.10
CA PHE A 687 18.00 23.76 -31.96
C PHE A 687 18.92 24.68 -31.15
N CYS A 688 18.37 25.34 -30.14
CA CYS A 688 19.10 26.35 -29.37
C CYS A 688 18.48 26.52 -27.98
N ASP A 689 19.33 26.55 -26.95
CA ASP A 689 18.91 26.99 -25.62
C ASP A 689 18.74 28.51 -25.61
N TYR A 690 17.63 29.00 -25.08
CA TYR A 690 17.32 30.44 -25.06
C TYR A 690 18.38 31.27 -24.33
N ARG A 691 19.12 30.67 -23.37
CA ARG A 691 20.20 31.33 -22.63
C ARG A 691 21.39 31.67 -23.51
N GLU A 692 21.60 30.90 -24.58
CA GLU A 692 22.66 31.10 -25.57
C GLU A 692 22.16 31.90 -26.80
N GLY A 693 20.84 32.09 -26.91
CA GLY A 693 20.20 32.69 -28.07
C GLY A 693 20.41 34.19 -28.26
N GLN A 694 21.04 34.91 -27.31
CA GLN A 694 21.18 36.39 -27.38
C GLN A 694 21.88 36.88 -28.66
N ALA A 695 22.71 36.04 -29.29
CA ALA A 695 23.32 36.32 -30.59
C ALA A 695 22.31 36.43 -31.76
N LEU A 696 21.06 36.02 -31.57
CA LEU A 696 19.98 36.11 -32.57
C LEU A 696 19.44 37.55 -32.73
N GLY A 697 19.79 38.48 -31.83
CA GLY A 697 19.34 39.87 -31.87
C GLY A 697 18.02 40.11 -31.13
N GLN A 698 17.38 41.24 -31.44
CA GLN A 698 16.15 41.71 -30.79
C GLN A 698 14.92 41.52 -31.67
N PHE A 699 13.80 41.23 -31.02
CA PHE A 699 12.50 40.89 -31.59
C PHE A 699 11.44 41.90 -31.14
N ASP A 700 10.39 42.05 -31.93
CA ASP A 700 9.25 42.92 -31.62
C ASP A 700 8.40 42.33 -30.49
N LYS A 701 8.26 40.99 -30.51
CA LYS A 701 7.47 40.21 -29.57
C LYS A 701 8.19 38.96 -29.12
N VAL A 702 7.96 38.53 -27.89
CA VAL A 702 8.38 37.23 -27.36
C VAL A 702 7.16 36.44 -26.91
N VAL A 703 7.06 35.17 -27.28
CA VAL A 703 6.05 34.23 -26.77
C VAL A 703 6.76 33.09 -26.09
N SER A 704 6.27 32.67 -24.92
CA SER A 704 6.80 31.51 -24.20
C SER A 704 5.66 30.76 -23.55
N CYS A 705 5.36 29.55 -24.04
CA CYS A 705 4.20 28.77 -23.60
C CYS A 705 4.64 27.60 -22.73
N GLU A 706 4.31 27.63 -21.44
CA GLU A 706 4.56 26.55 -20.48
C GLU A 706 6.02 26.03 -20.54
N MET A 707 6.96 26.97 -20.76
CA MET A 707 8.40 26.73 -20.79
C MET A 707 9.04 27.07 -19.45
N ILE A 708 8.50 28.06 -18.72
CA ILE A 708 9.10 28.57 -17.47
C ILE A 708 9.18 27.48 -16.39
N GLU A 709 8.33 26.47 -16.48
CA GLU A 709 8.27 25.29 -15.63
C GLU A 709 9.55 24.44 -15.72
N ALA A 710 10.30 24.53 -16.82
CA ALA A 710 11.58 23.85 -17.00
C ALA A 710 12.79 24.68 -16.51
N VAL A 711 12.59 25.93 -16.08
CA VAL A 711 13.68 26.85 -15.71
C VAL A 711 14.28 26.53 -14.34
N GLY A 712 13.43 26.22 -13.36
CA GLY A 712 13.83 26.07 -11.95
C GLY A 712 13.87 27.40 -11.20
N HIS A 713 13.62 27.35 -9.89
CA HIS A 713 13.54 28.55 -9.03
C HIS A 713 14.79 29.43 -9.12
N GLU A 714 15.98 28.83 -9.04
CA GLU A 714 17.24 29.58 -8.98
C GLU A 714 17.55 30.35 -10.27
N ASN A 715 16.94 29.94 -11.39
CA ASN A 715 17.20 30.49 -12.72
C ASN A 715 16.13 31.48 -13.20
N LEU A 716 15.05 31.71 -12.44
CA LEU A 716 14.00 32.66 -12.82
C LEU A 716 14.57 34.05 -13.16
N PRO A 717 15.51 34.65 -12.39
CA PRO A 717 16.07 35.95 -12.75
C PRO A 717 16.84 35.94 -14.07
N ALA A 718 17.52 34.84 -14.40
CA ALA A 718 18.23 34.71 -15.67
C ALA A 718 17.26 34.61 -16.86
N TYR A 719 16.13 33.91 -16.66
CA TYR A 719 15.08 33.79 -17.66
C TYR A 719 14.45 35.15 -18.03
N PHE A 720 14.06 35.96 -17.02
CA PHE A 720 13.50 37.29 -17.28
C PHE A 720 14.54 38.27 -17.87
N ARG A 721 15.82 38.17 -17.46
CA ARG A 721 16.90 38.92 -18.12
C ARG A 721 17.05 38.55 -19.59
N ALA A 722 16.97 37.26 -19.94
CA ALA A 722 17.05 36.81 -21.32
C ALA A 722 15.88 37.35 -22.16
N ILE A 723 14.65 37.29 -21.65
CA ILE A 723 13.46 37.86 -22.32
C ILE A 723 13.64 39.35 -22.55
N SER A 724 14.08 40.10 -21.53
CA SER A 724 14.35 41.54 -21.71
C SER A 724 15.43 41.78 -22.77
N GLY A 725 16.51 40.98 -22.80
CA GLY A 725 17.56 41.06 -23.81
C GLY A 725 17.04 40.84 -25.24
N PHE A 726 16.09 39.91 -25.41
CA PHE A 726 15.45 39.63 -26.69
C PHE A 726 14.47 40.70 -27.16
N LEU A 727 13.91 41.52 -26.27
CA LEU A 727 12.91 42.52 -26.66
C LEU A 727 13.55 43.85 -27.08
N LYS A 728 13.06 44.41 -28.19
CA LYS A 728 13.26 45.84 -28.51
C LYS A 728 12.65 46.72 -27.41
N PRO A 729 13.12 47.98 -27.22
CA PRO A 729 12.44 48.94 -26.34
C PRO A 729 10.96 49.10 -26.74
N GLY A 730 10.03 49.05 -25.77
CA GLY A 730 8.59 49.03 -26.04
C GLY A 730 8.03 47.69 -26.56
N GLY A 731 8.88 46.66 -26.68
CA GLY A 731 8.47 45.31 -27.05
C GLY A 731 7.67 44.62 -25.95
N GLN A 732 6.87 43.62 -26.35
CA GLN A 732 5.99 42.89 -25.43
C GLN A 732 6.30 41.39 -25.43
N ALA A 733 6.20 40.76 -24.26
CA ALA A 733 6.26 39.31 -24.10
C ALA A 733 4.94 38.75 -23.56
N VAL A 734 4.48 37.63 -24.10
CA VAL A 734 3.40 36.85 -23.48
C VAL A 734 3.99 35.54 -22.95
N ILE A 735 3.86 35.33 -21.64
CA ILE A 735 4.32 34.12 -20.95
C ILE A 735 3.08 33.38 -20.46
N GLN A 736 2.86 32.17 -20.97
CA GLN A 736 1.89 31.23 -20.39
C GLN A 736 2.61 30.35 -19.37
N ALA A 737 2.12 30.29 -18.14
CA ALA A 737 2.80 29.59 -17.05
C ALA A 737 1.82 28.92 -16.11
N ILE A 738 2.02 27.62 -15.86
CA ILE A 738 1.44 26.93 -14.72
C ILE A 738 2.06 27.52 -13.46
N SER A 739 1.21 27.91 -12.50
CA SER A 739 1.63 28.65 -11.34
C SER A 739 1.12 28.05 -10.03
N GLU A 740 2.03 27.95 -9.08
CA GLU A 740 1.76 27.61 -7.68
C GLU A 740 1.30 28.88 -6.94
N PRO A 741 0.25 28.83 -6.09
CA PRO A 741 -0.14 29.95 -5.25
C PRO A 741 1.01 30.45 -4.35
N ASP A 742 1.14 31.77 -4.21
CA ASP A 742 2.23 32.42 -3.48
C ASP A 742 2.32 31.95 -2.02
N GLU A 743 1.20 31.65 -1.37
CA GLU A 743 1.16 31.21 0.03
C GLU A 743 1.81 29.84 0.25
N ARG A 744 1.91 29.02 -0.80
CA ARG A 744 2.47 27.65 -0.75
C ARG A 744 3.83 27.54 -1.41
N TYR A 745 4.29 28.59 -2.10
CA TYR A 745 5.47 28.55 -2.94
C TYR A 745 6.78 28.25 -2.19
N GLU A 746 7.00 28.83 -1.01
CA GLU A 746 8.20 28.54 -0.20
C GLU A 746 8.28 27.06 0.20
N ALA A 747 7.16 26.48 0.62
CA ALA A 747 7.08 25.07 0.99
C ALA A 747 7.26 24.15 -0.23
N TYR A 748 6.70 24.53 -1.38
CA TYR A 748 6.90 23.84 -2.66
C TYR A 748 8.37 23.81 -3.08
N CYS A 749 9.08 24.95 -3.00
CA CYS A 749 10.52 25.04 -3.26
C CYS A 749 11.35 24.10 -2.37
N ALA A 750 10.89 23.86 -1.14
CA ALA A 750 11.55 23.01 -0.16
C ALA A 750 11.09 21.54 -0.17
N SER A 751 10.35 21.09 -1.19
CA SER A 751 9.86 19.70 -1.29
C SER A 751 9.92 19.15 -2.72
N SER A 752 9.57 17.87 -2.88
CA SER A 752 9.43 17.16 -4.16
C SER A 752 8.08 16.43 -4.15
N ASP A 753 7.47 16.27 -5.31
CA ASP A 753 6.14 15.66 -5.49
C ASP A 753 6.18 14.56 -6.57
N PHE A 754 5.04 13.89 -6.78
CA PHE A 754 4.94 12.83 -7.80
C PHE A 754 5.37 13.32 -9.20
N ILE A 755 5.05 14.57 -9.54
CA ILE A 755 5.32 15.15 -10.85
C ILE A 755 6.83 15.30 -11.07
N ARG A 756 7.55 15.89 -10.13
CA ARG A 756 9.01 16.09 -10.19
C ARG A 756 9.80 14.79 -10.09
N GLU A 757 9.23 13.76 -9.49
CA GLU A 757 9.89 12.45 -9.39
C GLU A 757 9.70 11.59 -10.65
N HIS A 758 8.50 11.59 -11.25
CA HIS A 758 8.07 10.58 -12.23
C HIS A 758 7.66 11.09 -13.62
N ILE A 759 7.29 12.37 -13.74
CA ILE A 759 6.79 12.97 -14.99
C ILE A 759 7.77 14.01 -15.53
N PHE A 760 8.04 15.07 -14.77
CA PHE A 760 8.94 16.17 -15.16
C PHE A 760 10.11 16.30 -14.16
N PRO A 761 11.12 15.43 -14.23
CA PRO A 761 12.34 15.59 -13.44
C PRO A 761 12.96 16.98 -13.66
N GLY A 762 13.20 17.71 -12.57
CA GLY A 762 13.70 19.09 -12.62
C GLY A 762 12.62 20.15 -12.90
N GLY A 763 11.37 19.77 -13.18
CA GLY A 763 10.27 20.73 -13.30
C GLY A 763 10.07 21.56 -12.02
N HIS A 764 9.67 22.82 -12.17
CA HIS A 764 9.43 23.75 -11.07
C HIS A 764 8.36 24.77 -11.44
N LEU A 765 7.23 24.75 -10.73
CA LEU A 765 6.12 25.68 -10.96
C LEU A 765 6.38 27.02 -10.24
N PRO A 766 6.58 28.15 -10.94
CA PRO A 766 6.78 29.44 -10.28
C PRO A 766 5.48 30.03 -9.74
N SER A 767 5.56 30.86 -8.69
CA SER A 767 4.41 31.70 -8.28
C SER A 767 4.41 33.04 -9.01
N MET A 768 3.26 33.73 -9.03
CA MET A 768 3.15 35.08 -9.59
C MET A 768 4.08 36.06 -8.90
N GLY A 769 4.13 36.05 -7.56
CA GLY A 769 5.08 36.87 -6.79
C GLY A 769 6.53 36.58 -7.15
N ALA A 770 6.91 35.30 -7.27
CA ALA A 770 8.27 34.91 -7.63
C ALA A 770 8.66 35.36 -9.05
N MET A 771 7.73 35.32 -10.01
CA MET A 771 7.96 35.82 -11.37
C MET A 771 8.17 37.34 -11.38
N VAL A 772 7.31 38.10 -10.68
CA VAL A 772 7.44 39.56 -10.57
C VAL A 772 8.74 39.96 -9.88
N ASP A 773 9.12 39.26 -8.81
CA ASP A 773 10.37 39.49 -8.10
C ASP A 773 11.59 39.20 -8.99
N ALA A 774 11.55 38.11 -9.75
CA ALA A 774 12.63 37.73 -10.68
C ALA A 774 12.78 38.72 -11.86
N ALA A 775 11.71 39.39 -12.27
CA ALA A 775 11.72 40.40 -13.33
C ALA A 775 12.25 41.77 -12.87
N ARG A 776 12.46 41.99 -11.56
CA ARG A 776 12.95 43.27 -11.05
C ARG A 776 14.30 43.65 -11.68
N GLY A 777 14.42 44.91 -12.08
CA GLY A 777 15.63 45.45 -12.71
C GLY A 777 15.82 45.04 -14.18
N THR A 778 14.87 44.34 -14.81
CA THR A 778 14.95 43.99 -16.25
C THR A 778 14.22 44.99 -17.16
N GLY A 779 13.51 45.96 -16.58
CA GLY A 779 12.64 46.88 -17.32
C GLY A 779 11.33 46.27 -17.79
N LEU A 780 11.04 45.00 -17.45
CA LEU A 780 9.77 44.34 -17.72
C LEU A 780 8.75 44.63 -16.62
N SER A 781 7.51 44.87 -17.03
CA SER A 781 6.37 45.09 -16.14
C SER A 781 5.15 44.31 -16.62
N VAL A 782 4.36 43.76 -15.69
CA VAL A 782 3.11 43.05 -16.00
C VAL A 782 2.05 44.08 -16.38
N GLN A 783 1.40 43.88 -17.54
CA GLN A 783 0.33 44.73 -18.04
C GLN A 783 -1.04 44.07 -17.96
N ASP A 784 -1.09 42.75 -18.14
CA ASP A 784 -2.32 41.97 -18.11
C ASP A 784 -2.04 40.53 -17.67
N CYS A 785 -3.02 39.89 -17.04
CA CYS A 785 -2.92 38.50 -16.59
C CYS A 785 -4.30 37.83 -16.66
N THR A 786 -4.37 36.68 -17.34
CA THR A 786 -5.60 35.89 -17.45
C THR A 786 -5.36 34.47 -16.97
N ASP A 787 -6.16 34.00 -16.00
CA ASP A 787 -6.12 32.61 -15.53
C ASP A 787 -6.98 31.71 -16.42
N ILE A 788 -6.32 30.79 -17.12
CA ILE A 788 -6.95 29.73 -17.93
C ILE A 788 -6.90 28.36 -17.22
N GLY A 789 -6.50 28.30 -15.96
CA GLY A 789 -6.38 27.07 -15.16
C GLY A 789 -7.59 26.12 -15.25
N PRO A 790 -8.84 26.60 -15.09
CA PRO A 790 -10.03 25.74 -15.21
C PRO A 790 -10.15 25.01 -16.57
N HIS A 791 -9.67 25.62 -17.66
CA HIS A 791 -9.66 24.97 -18.97
C HIS A 791 -8.59 23.87 -19.07
N TYR A 792 -7.54 23.93 -18.24
CA TYR A 792 -6.52 22.88 -18.20
C TYR A 792 -7.09 21.58 -17.61
N ALA A 793 -7.94 21.67 -16.61
CA ALA A 793 -8.63 20.48 -16.07
C ALA A 793 -9.40 19.73 -17.16
N VAL A 794 -10.12 20.45 -18.03
CA VAL A 794 -10.85 19.86 -19.17
C VAL A 794 -9.88 19.23 -20.17
N THR A 795 -8.78 19.93 -20.50
CA THR A 795 -7.74 19.40 -21.39
C THR A 795 -7.16 18.08 -20.87
N LEU A 796 -6.82 18.01 -19.58
CA LEU A 796 -6.26 16.83 -18.93
C LEU A 796 -7.25 15.67 -18.87
N ARG A 797 -8.54 15.97 -18.68
CA ARG A 797 -9.60 14.96 -18.74
C ARG A 797 -9.74 14.35 -20.13
N GLU A 798 -9.68 15.17 -21.17
CA GLU A 798 -9.74 14.69 -22.55
C GLU A 798 -8.51 13.85 -22.91
N TRP A 799 -7.31 14.26 -22.49
CA TRP A 799 -6.09 13.46 -22.62
C TRP A 799 -6.18 12.14 -21.86
N ARG A 800 -6.69 12.14 -20.63
CA ARG A 800 -6.93 10.92 -19.84
C ARG A 800 -7.88 9.98 -20.55
N ALA A 801 -9.01 10.50 -21.06
CA ALA A 801 -9.99 9.70 -21.78
C ALA A 801 -9.41 9.11 -23.08
N ALA A 802 -8.59 9.88 -23.81
CA ALA A 802 -7.89 9.37 -24.99
C ALA A 802 -6.85 8.29 -24.62
N TRP A 803 -6.04 8.51 -23.58
CA TRP A 803 -5.07 7.55 -23.07
C TRP A 803 -5.70 6.23 -22.60
N GLU A 804 -6.92 6.31 -22.05
CA GLU A 804 -7.68 5.14 -21.66
C GLU A 804 -8.19 4.34 -22.86
N ARG A 805 -8.71 5.01 -23.89
CA ARG A 805 -9.13 4.35 -25.15
C ARG A 805 -7.95 3.70 -25.87
N GLU A 806 -6.79 4.34 -25.87
CA GLU A 806 -5.59 3.88 -26.58
C GLU A 806 -4.68 2.95 -25.77
N ARG A 807 -5.16 2.39 -24.65
CA ARG A 807 -4.38 1.49 -23.79
C ARG A 807 -3.69 0.36 -24.57
N GLU A 808 -4.44 -0.33 -25.43
CA GLU A 808 -3.88 -1.45 -26.20
C GLU A 808 -2.86 -0.98 -27.25
N ALA A 809 -3.02 0.22 -27.80
CA ALA A 809 -2.03 0.81 -28.70
C ALA A 809 -0.74 1.16 -27.95
N ALA A 810 -0.85 1.77 -26.76
CA ALA A 810 0.29 2.06 -25.90
C ALA A 810 1.08 0.78 -25.52
N LEU A 811 0.40 -0.31 -25.16
CA LEU A 811 1.06 -1.58 -24.87
C LEU A 811 1.76 -2.18 -26.10
N ARG A 812 1.18 -2.03 -27.31
CA ARG A 812 1.80 -2.47 -28.57
C ARG A 812 3.06 -1.65 -28.94
N LEU A 813 3.12 -0.38 -28.54
CA LEU A 813 4.32 0.45 -28.69
C LEU A 813 5.45 0.05 -27.72
N GLY A 814 5.20 -0.89 -26.81
CA GLY A 814 6.21 -1.42 -25.88
C GLY A 814 6.18 -0.80 -24.48
N TYR A 815 5.25 0.11 -24.18
CA TYR A 815 5.11 0.66 -22.84
C TYR A 815 4.56 -0.38 -21.87
N SER A 816 5.08 -0.39 -20.64
CA SER A 816 4.62 -1.31 -19.60
C SER A 816 3.26 -0.88 -19.02
N GLN A 817 2.56 -1.81 -18.36
CA GLN A 817 1.33 -1.50 -17.62
C GLN A 817 1.57 -0.42 -16.55
N ALA A 818 2.71 -0.46 -15.86
CA ALA A 818 3.08 0.53 -14.86
C ALA A 818 3.26 1.92 -15.50
N PHE A 819 3.87 2.00 -16.68
CA PHE A 819 3.99 3.26 -17.43
C PHE A 819 2.62 3.81 -17.87
N TRP A 820 1.73 2.93 -18.35
CA TRP A 820 0.37 3.35 -18.69
C TRP A 820 -0.40 3.88 -17.47
N ARG A 821 -0.30 3.19 -16.32
CA ARG A 821 -0.89 3.64 -15.05
C ARG A 821 -0.27 4.95 -14.55
N LYS A 822 1.03 5.14 -14.74
CA LYS A 822 1.75 6.39 -14.42
C LYS A 822 1.11 7.60 -15.10
N TYR A 823 0.91 7.54 -16.42
CA TYR A 823 0.30 8.65 -17.17
C TYR A 823 -1.18 8.84 -16.86
N ARG A 824 -1.92 7.75 -16.64
CA ARG A 824 -3.32 7.84 -16.16
C ARG A 824 -3.42 8.57 -14.82
N PHE A 825 -2.52 8.26 -13.88
CA PHE A 825 -2.45 8.92 -12.58
C PHE A 825 -2.04 10.38 -12.71
N TYR A 826 -1.02 10.67 -13.52
CA TYR A 826 -0.56 12.02 -13.83
C TYR A 826 -1.71 12.91 -14.32
N PHE A 827 -2.47 12.47 -15.33
CA PHE A 827 -3.58 13.27 -15.84
C PHE A 827 -4.65 13.52 -14.79
N ALA A 828 -5.07 12.49 -14.05
CA ALA A 828 -6.07 12.65 -12.99
C ALA A 828 -5.60 13.53 -11.83
N TYR A 829 -4.32 13.42 -11.45
CA TYR A 829 -3.69 14.21 -10.40
C TYR A 829 -3.67 15.70 -10.75
N CYS A 830 -3.20 16.04 -11.96
CA CYS A 830 -3.17 17.42 -12.43
C CYS A 830 -4.58 17.97 -12.71
N GLU A 831 -5.49 17.15 -13.27
CA GLU A 831 -6.89 17.54 -13.50
C GLU A 831 -7.53 18.04 -12.20
N ALA A 832 -7.42 17.25 -11.13
CA ALA A 832 -7.96 17.61 -9.82
C ALA A 832 -7.29 18.86 -9.23
N ALA A 833 -5.99 19.06 -9.45
CA ALA A 833 -5.28 20.23 -8.97
C ALA A 833 -5.78 21.53 -9.63
N PHE A 834 -6.02 21.53 -10.94
CA PHE A 834 -6.59 22.69 -11.64
C PHE A 834 -8.08 22.90 -11.32
N ASP A 835 -8.87 21.82 -11.25
CA ASP A 835 -10.31 21.90 -10.89
C ASP A 835 -10.51 22.51 -9.49
N ALA A 836 -9.63 22.18 -8.54
CA ALA A 836 -9.65 22.70 -7.18
C ALA A 836 -9.01 24.09 -7.05
N ARG A 837 -8.48 24.67 -8.15
CA ARG A 837 -7.62 25.88 -8.13
C ARG A 837 -6.45 25.75 -7.14
N TYR A 838 -5.97 24.52 -6.97
CA TYR A 838 -4.73 24.23 -6.28
C TYR A 838 -3.55 24.66 -7.15
N LEU A 839 -3.69 24.58 -8.48
CA LEU A 839 -2.78 25.18 -9.45
C LEU A 839 -3.54 26.15 -10.36
N HIS A 840 -2.82 27.14 -10.88
CA HIS A 840 -3.30 28.09 -11.88
C HIS A 840 -2.53 27.92 -13.19
N ASN A 841 -3.07 28.44 -14.30
CA ASN A 841 -2.32 28.57 -15.53
C ASN A 841 -2.58 29.96 -16.09
N PHE A 842 -1.59 30.85 -15.99
CA PHE A 842 -1.75 32.25 -16.36
C PHE A 842 -1.19 32.52 -17.74
N GLN A 843 -1.89 33.33 -18.55
CA GLN A 843 -1.32 34.05 -19.68
C GLN A 843 -1.01 35.48 -19.26
N ILE A 844 0.27 35.81 -19.18
CA ILE A 844 0.77 37.06 -18.60
C ILE A 844 1.41 37.90 -19.70
N LEU A 845 0.91 39.13 -19.89
CA LEU A 845 1.50 40.12 -20.77
C LEU A 845 2.53 40.96 -20.00
N TRP A 846 3.74 41.00 -20.53
CA TRP A 846 4.86 41.81 -20.04
C TRP A 846 5.24 42.84 -21.08
N GLU A 847 5.56 44.05 -20.63
CA GLU A 847 6.04 45.14 -21.49
C GLU A 847 7.38 45.66 -21.02
N LYS A 848 8.31 45.84 -21.97
CA LYS A 848 9.63 46.41 -21.73
C LYS A 848 9.58 47.93 -21.87
N SER A 849 10.10 48.64 -20.87
CA SER A 849 10.19 50.11 -20.90
C SER A 849 10.83 50.63 -22.20
N SER A 850 10.26 51.73 -22.72
CA SER A 850 10.74 52.44 -23.92
C SER A 850 11.92 53.37 -23.65
N GLU A 851 12.24 53.67 -22.39
CA GLU A 851 13.36 54.54 -22.02
C GLU A 851 14.66 53.74 -21.85
N PRO A 852 15.79 54.16 -22.45
CA PRO A 852 17.10 53.56 -22.18
C PRO A 852 17.50 53.81 -20.72
N GLU A 853 18.16 52.83 -20.09
CA GLU A 853 18.64 52.83 -18.69
C GLU A 853 19.43 54.11 -18.32
N ALA A 854 18.70 55.17 -17.97
CA ALA A 854 19.25 56.42 -17.46
C ALA A 854 18.27 57.08 -16.47
N ALA A 855 17.61 56.29 -15.61
CA ALA A 855 16.82 56.80 -14.50
C ALA A 855 16.59 55.74 -13.41
N ALA A 856 17.67 55.27 -12.79
CA ALA A 856 17.59 54.51 -11.52
C ALA A 856 18.62 55.04 -10.52
N THR A 857 18.65 56.37 -10.36
CA THR A 857 19.38 57.05 -9.27
C THR A 857 18.46 58.00 -8.53
N SER A 858 17.35 57.49 -7.98
CA SER A 858 16.66 58.19 -6.89
C SER A 858 15.74 57.27 -6.08
N HIS A 859 16.30 56.24 -5.44
CA HIS A 859 15.75 55.82 -4.16
C HIS A 859 16.91 55.62 -3.19
N ALA A 860 16.95 56.50 -2.19
CA ALA A 860 17.88 56.42 -1.08
C ALA A 860 17.79 55.02 -0.44
N PRO A 861 18.92 54.44 0.01
CA PRO A 861 18.86 53.19 0.76
C PRO A 861 18.04 53.44 2.03
N MET A 862 16.91 52.74 2.16
CA MET A 862 16.20 52.68 3.43
C MET A 862 17.16 52.19 4.51
N SER A 863 17.17 52.89 5.63
CA SER A 863 18.07 52.55 6.73
C SER A 863 17.73 51.15 7.28
N PRO A 864 18.72 50.40 7.81
CA PRO A 864 18.48 49.11 8.48
C PRO A 864 17.48 49.16 9.64
N SER A 865 17.05 50.35 10.06
CA SER A 865 16.12 50.58 11.17
C SER A 865 14.64 50.54 10.77
N GLU A 866 14.30 50.61 9.47
CA GLU A 866 12.90 50.59 8.99
C GLU A 866 12.45 49.20 8.52
N MET A 867 13.38 48.26 8.27
CA MET A 867 13.08 46.84 8.02
C MET A 867 12.51 46.09 9.25
N HIS A 868 12.46 46.71 10.43
CA HIS A 868 12.12 46.03 11.69
C HIS A 868 10.74 46.36 12.28
N LYS A 869 9.82 46.96 11.51
CA LYS A 869 8.51 47.40 12.04
C LYS A 869 7.25 46.88 11.33
N GLN A 870 7.35 45.79 10.56
CA GLN A 870 6.20 44.93 10.26
C GLN A 870 6.56 43.47 10.59
N ALA A 871 6.75 43.20 11.88
CA ALA A 871 6.81 41.85 12.40
C ALA A 871 5.40 41.44 12.88
N VAL A 872 4.76 40.59 12.08
CA VAL A 872 3.68 39.67 12.49
C VAL A 872 4.16 38.87 13.70
N PRO A 873 3.31 38.56 14.70
CA PRO A 873 3.75 38.06 16.00
C PRO A 873 4.47 36.71 15.90
N PRO A 874 5.35 36.38 16.86
CA PRO A 874 6.05 35.11 16.84
C PRO A 874 5.07 33.96 17.05
N LEU A 875 5.01 33.06 16.07
CA LEU A 875 4.52 31.70 16.28
C LEU A 875 5.48 31.01 17.27
N GLN A 876 5.12 31.02 18.54
CA GLN A 876 5.74 30.18 19.57
C GLN A 876 4.75 29.13 20.03
N SER A 877 4.85 27.92 19.48
CA SER A 877 5.32 26.77 20.26
C SER A 877 5.31 25.47 19.42
N ALA A 878 6.45 25.15 18.83
CA ALA A 878 7.04 23.82 19.04
C ALA A 878 8.55 23.91 18.75
N PRO A 879 9.36 23.53 19.73
CA PRO A 879 10.21 22.39 19.46
C PRO A 879 9.82 21.30 20.45
N SER A 880 9.44 20.11 19.96
CA SER A 880 9.88 18.92 20.67
C SER A 880 11.41 18.94 20.53
N ASP A 881 12.06 19.56 21.52
CA ASP A 881 13.50 19.63 21.65
C ASP A 881 14.11 18.24 21.28
N PRO A 882 15.23 18.16 20.54
CA PRO A 882 15.91 16.90 20.24
C PRO A 882 16.07 16.00 21.48
N THR A 883 16.21 16.61 22.65
CA THR A 883 16.22 15.94 23.95
C THR A 883 14.87 15.28 24.27
N THR A 884 13.74 15.92 24.00
CA THR A 884 12.40 15.33 24.09
C THR A 884 12.24 14.13 23.14
N GLN A 885 12.82 14.17 21.94
CA GLN A 885 12.77 13.06 20.98
C GLN A 885 13.64 11.87 21.41
N VAL A 886 14.84 12.13 21.93
CA VAL A 886 15.69 11.08 22.53
C VAL A 886 15.03 10.49 23.78
N LEU A 887 14.42 11.31 24.63
CA LEU A 887 13.70 10.87 25.83
C LEU A 887 12.47 10.02 25.48
N LEU A 888 11.77 10.32 24.39
CA LEU A 888 10.66 9.50 23.87
C LEU A 888 11.17 8.17 23.31
N ALA A 889 12.26 8.16 22.53
CA ALA A 889 12.88 6.92 22.06
C ALA A 889 13.35 6.04 23.24
N LEU A 890 13.89 6.66 24.29
CA LEU A 890 14.27 6.00 25.54
C LEU A 890 13.06 5.42 26.29
N TYR A 891 11.98 6.21 26.39
CA TYR A 891 10.73 5.81 27.03
C TYR A 891 10.15 4.57 26.34
N PHE A 892 10.10 4.57 25.00
CA PHE A 892 9.63 3.41 24.24
C PHE A 892 10.60 2.22 24.31
N PHE A 893 11.91 2.44 24.39
CA PHE A 893 12.89 1.38 24.60
C PHE A 893 12.74 0.73 25.98
N LEU A 894 12.69 1.53 27.05
CA LEU A 894 12.49 1.05 28.43
C LEU A 894 11.11 0.38 28.60
N ALA A 895 10.07 0.93 27.98
CA ALA A 895 8.75 0.29 27.92
C ALA A 895 8.80 -1.04 27.15
N GLY A 896 9.58 -1.13 26.06
CA GLY A 896 9.86 -2.37 25.33
C GLY A 896 10.56 -3.42 26.19
N CYS A 897 11.51 -3.01 27.05
CA CYS A 897 12.13 -3.91 28.02
C CYS A 897 11.12 -4.47 29.04
N MET A 898 10.17 -3.65 29.50
CA MET A 898 9.10 -4.06 30.42
C MET A 898 8.06 -5.00 29.81
N VAL A 899 7.92 -5.02 28.47
CA VAL A 899 6.99 -5.89 27.73
C VAL A 899 7.66 -7.20 27.27
N SER A 900 8.98 -7.34 27.43
CA SER A 900 9.69 -8.55 27.01
C SER A 900 9.40 -9.76 27.92
N GLN A 901 9.40 -10.98 27.36
CA GLN A 901 9.22 -12.23 28.13
C GLN A 901 10.44 -12.62 28.99
N SER A 902 11.54 -11.84 28.98
CA SER A 902 12.77 -12.16 29.72
C SER A 902 12.82 -11.44 31.08
N ARG A 903 12.90 -12.22 32.17
CA ARG A 903 12.97 -11.69 33.56
C ARG A 903 14.23 -10.85 33.83
N LEU A 904 15.33 -11.11 33.11
CA LEU A 904 16.60 -10.37 33.24
C LEU A 904 16.47 -8.90 32.82
N MET A 905 15.55 -8.57 31.89
CA MET A 905 15.40 -7.21 31.38
C MET A 905 14.85 -6.22 32.43
N TRP A 906 14.26 -6.72 33.52
CA TRP A 906 13.85 -5.90 34.67
C TRP A 906 15.03 -5.35 35.48
N VAL A 907 16.22 -5.94 35.32
CA VAL A 907 17.45 -5.43 35.94
C VAL A 907 17.84 -4.07 35.38
N VAL A 908 17.52 -3.78 34.10
CA VAL A 908 17.85 -2.50 33.45
C VAL A 908 17.17 -1.30 34.14
N PRO A 909 15.83 -1.23 34.24
CA PRO A 909 15.16 -0.13 34.93
C PRO A 909 15.46 -0.10 36.44
N ALA A 910 15.62 -1.27 37.08
CA ALA A 910 15.99 -1.34 38.51
C ALA A 910 17.38 -0.73 38.77
N ALA A 911 18.38 -1.07 37.94
CA ALA A 911 19.72 -0.51 38.04
C ALA A 911 19.73 1.00 37.77
N SER A 912 18.99 1.49 36.77
CA SER A 912 18.85 2.94 36.53
C SER A 912 18.32 3.68 37.77
N ALA A 913 17.29 3.13 38.43
CA ALA A 913 16.72 3.70 39.65
C ALA A 913 17.72 3.66 40.82
N SER A 914 18.45 2.56 40.99
CA SER A 914 19.49 2.43 42.02
C SER A 914 20.61 3.46 41.86
N PHE A 915 21.09 3.72 40.63
CA PHE A 915 22.10 4.75 40.39
C PHE A 915 21.55 6.17 40.62
N ALA A 916 20.28 6.43 40.33
CA ALA A 916 19.64 7.71 40.64
C ALA A 916 19.55 7.95 42.17
N LEU A 917 19.23 6.91 42.95
CA LEU A 917 19.25 6.96 44.42
C LEU A 917 20.67 7.16 44.96
N LEU A 918 21.66 6.46 44.41
CA LEU A 918 23.07 6.63 44.77
C LEU A 918 23.55 8.05 44.48
N PHE A 919 23.16 8.63 43.34
CA PHE A 919 23.43 10.03 43.01
C PHE A 919 22.80 11.01 44.03
N ALA A 920 21.55 10.76 44.45
CA ALA A 920 20.91 11.55 45.48
C ALA A 920 21.67 11.48 46.82
N ALA A 921 22.14 10.29 47.23
CA ALA A 921 22.95 10.11 48.44
C ALA A 921 24.31 10.81 48.35
N VAL A 922 25.03 10.63 47.24
CA VAL A 922 26.33 11.27 46.96
C VAL A 922 26.20 12.80 46.84
N SER A 923 25.03 13.33 46.48
CA SER A 923 24.80 14.78 46.46
C SER A 923 24.67 15.43 47.84
N HIS A 924 24.39 14.66 48.89
CA HIS A 924 24.21 15.17 50.27
C HIS A 924 25.45 14.99 51.16
N ALA A 925 26.27 13.97 50.92
CA ALA A 925 27.42 13.64 51.79
C ALA A 925 28.61 14.64 51.73
N PRO A 926 29.08 15.13 50.56
CA PRO A 926 30.28 15.96 50.47
C PRO A 926 30.09 17.40 50.98
N SER A 927 28.85 17.92 50.97
CA SER A 927 28.51 19.22 51.56
C SER A 927 28.77 19.30 53.06
N MET A 928 28.86 18.14 53.74
CA MET A 928 29.19 18.06 55.17
C MET A 928 30.70 17.99 55.45
N LEU A 929 31.51 17.55 54.48
CA LEU A 929 32.90 17.13 54.73
C LEU A 929 33.99 18.06 54.17
N SER A 930 33.67 18.94 53.20
CA SER A 930 34.67 19.82 52.57
C SER A 930 34.17 21.27 52.40
N SER A 931 34.97 22.23 52.86
CA SER A 931 34.74 23.66 52.58
C SER A 931 34.90 24.01 51.10
N THR A 932 35.83 23.35 50.40
CA THR A 932 36.08 23.51 48.96
C THR A 932 34.89 23.06 48.13
N PHE A 933 34.25 21.93 48.49
CA PHE A 933 33.05 21.46 47.79
C PHE A 933 31.88 22.44 47.93
N ARG A 934 31.75 23.11 49.08
CA ARG A 934 30.70 24.12 49.32
C ARG A 934 30.82 25.33 48.40
N GLN A 935 32.03 25.68 47.96
CA GLN A 935 32.30 26.80 47.05
C GLN A 935 32.01 26.51 45.57
N LEU A 936 31.79 25.24 45.19
CA LEU A 936 31.45 24.88 43.81
C LEU A 936 30.07 25.39 43.40
N SER A 937 29.93 25.78 42.12
CA SER A 937 28.63 26.12 41.52
C SER A 937 27.66 24.93 41.58
N ARG A 938 26.35 25.18 41.49
CA ARG A 938 25.33 24.12 41.50
C ARG A 938 25.56 23.09 40.38
N ASP A 939 25.92 23.56 39.20
CA ASP A 939 26.25 22.72 38.04
C ASP A 939 27.53 21.91 38.30
N SER A 940 28.57 22.54 38.84
CA SER A 940 29.85 21.87 39.15
C SER A 940 29.72 20.81 40.24
N LYS A 941 28.86 21.03 41.25
CA LYS A 941 28.51 20.03 42.28
C LYS A 941 27.80 18.83 41.65
N ALA A 942 26.84 19.08 40.76
CA ALA A 942 26.13 18.01 40.06
C ALA A 942 27.07 17.19 39.16
N TRP A 943 27.99 17.84 38.44
CA TRP A 943 29.04 17.16 37.66
C TRP A 943 29.95 16.29 38.54
N TRP A 944 30.41 16.83 39.67
CA TRP A 944 31.28 16.11 40.59
C TRP A 944 30.58 14.88 41.17
N CYS A 945 29.32 15.00 41.59
CA CYS A 945 28.53 13.86 42.10
C CYS A 945 28.26 12.81 41.02
N ALA A 946 27.97 13.22 39.78
CA ALA A 946 27.76 12.30 38.67
C ALA A 946 29.06 11.56 38.30
N ASP A 947 30.19 12.26 38.32
CA ASP A 947 31.52 11.68 38.08
C ASP A 947 31.90 10.68 39.20
N VAL A 948 31.52 10.91 40.46
CA VAL A 948 31.70 9.95 41.57
C VAL A 948 30.86 8.69 41.36
N VAL A 949 29.58 8.84 41.01
CA VAL A 949 28.69 7.68 40.74
C VAL A 949 29.24 6.87 39.56
N HIS A 950 29.74 7.54 38.53
CA HIS A 950 30.41 6.90 37.39
C HIS A 950 31.66 6.16 37.83
N MET A 951 32.52 6.77 38.66
CA MET A 951 33.73 6.12 39.16
C MET A 951 33.43 4.88 40.00
N LEU A 952 32.39 4.93 40.84
CA LEU A 952 31.94 3.78 41.64
C LEU A 952 31.39 2.65 40.76
N TYR A 953 30.59 2.98 39.75
CA TYR A 953 30.13 2.01 38.74
C TYR A 953 31.32 1.36 38.02
N SER A 954 32.24 2.17 37.48
CA SER A 954 33.39 1.69 36.72
C SER A 954 34.28 0.80 37.57
N ALA A 955 34.52 1.16 38.84
CA ALA A 955 35.31 0.35 39.77
C ALA A 955 34.62 -0.97 40.11
N ALA A 956 33.32 -0.97 40.39
CA ALA A 956 32.57 -2.17 40.71
C ALA A 956 32.51 -3.14 39.52
N VAL A 957 32.19 -2.62 38.33
CA VAL A 957 32.14 -3.43 37.10
C VAL A 957 33.52 -3.96 36.74
N PHE A 958 34.57 -3.16 36.87
CA PHE A 958 35.95 -3.61 36.65
C PHE A 958 36.32 -4.76 37.59
N LEU A 959 36.09 -4.62 38.90
CA LEU A 959 36.43 -5.64 39.89
C LEU A 959 35.61 -6.93 39.68
N SER A 960 34.31 -6.82 39.41
CA SER A 960 33.45 -7.98 39.14
C SER A 960 33.84 -8.69 37.83
N ALA A 961 34.16 -7.94 36.78
CA ALA A 961 34.60 -8.51 35.52
C ALA A 961 36.00 -9.14 35.63
N ALA A 962 36.92 -8.51 36.36
CA ALA A 962 38.25 -9.04 36.63
C ALA A 962 38.21 -10.33 37.46
N ALA A 963 37.37 -10.38 38.50
CA ALA A 963 37.15 -11.59 39.31
C ALA A 963 36.61 -12.75 38.45
N TYR A 964 35.59 -12.49 37.63
CA TYR A 964 35.03 -13.49 36.69
C TYR A 964 36.08 -14.00 35.69
N THR A 965 36.96 -13.11 35.21
CA THR A 965 38.01 -13.46 34.24
C THR A 965 39.14 -14.27 34.86
N LEU A 966 39.48 -14.01 36.13
CA LEU A 966 40.43 -14.82 36.89
C LEU A 966 39.88 -16.23 37.16
N GLU A 967 38.58 -16.36 37.43
CA GLU A 967 37.92 -17.66 37.61
C GLU A 967 37.75 -18.42 36.29
N HIS A 968 37.61 -17.73 35.16
CA HIS A 968 37.37 -18.32 33.84
C HIS A 968 38.39 -17.84 32.78
N PRO A 969 39.68 -18.22 32.91
CA PRO A 969 40.75 -17.74 32.03
C PRO A 969 40.57 -18.15 30.56
N ARG A 970 39.83 -19.25 30.31
CA ARG A 970 39.45 -19.67 28.95
C ARG A 970 38.40 -18.74 28.32
N ALA A 971 37.52 -18.12 29.09
CA ALA A 971 36.53 -17.17 28.56
C ALA A 971 37.22 -15.91 27.97
N PHE A 972 38.37 -15.52 28.52
CA PHE A 972 39.20 -14.44 27.98
C PHE A 972 39.84 -14.80 26.64
N LEU A 973 40.24 -16.06 26.46
CA LEU A 973 40.83 -16.58 25.21
C LEU A 973 39.78 -16.98 24.15
N ILE A 974 38.56 -17.34 24.56
CA ILE A 974 37.42 -17.70 23.69
C ILE A 974 36.72 -16.46 23.12
N THR A 975 37.20 -15.25 23.41
CA THR A 975 36.71 -13.98 22.82
C THR A 975 36.79 -13.91 21.28
N TRP A 976 37.34 -14.94 20.62
CA TRP A 976 37.61 -14.98 19.18
C TRP A 976 37.04 -16.21 18.45
N SER A 977 36.12 -16.97 19.06
CA SER A 977 35.42 -18.08 18.39
C SER A 977 33.89 -17.92 18.49
N PRO A 978 33.13 -18.07 17.38
CA PRO A 978 31.66 -18.00 17.39
C PRO A 978 30.98 -19.17 18.10
N ALA A 979 31.75 -20.09 18.70
CA ALA A 979 31.22 -21.15 19.54
C ALA A 979 30.68 -20.56 20.86
N ARG A 980 29.38 -20.79 21.12
CA ARG A 980 28.65 -20.38 22.34
C ARG A 980 29.53 -20.50 23.58
N ALA A 981 29.93 -19.37 24.15
CA ALA A 981 30.42 -19.32 25.52
C ALA A 981 29.32 -19.84 26.46
N GLU A 982 29.69 -20.58 27.49
CA GLU A 982 28.71 -21.13 28.44
C GLU A 982 27.90 -20.00 29.10
N PRO A 983 26.56 -20.16 29.23
CA PRO A 983 25.71 -19.16 29.85
C PRO A 983 26.08 -18.99 31.33
N GLY A 984 26.54 -17.80 31.70
CA GLY A 984 26.82 -17.41 33.08
C GLY A 984 25.89 -16.28 33.50
N LEU A 985 25.17 -16.45 34.61
CA LEU A 985 24.24 -15.43 35.13
C LEU A 985 24.93 -14.08 35.42
N LEU A 986 26.20 -14.11 35.82
CA LEU A 986 26.96 -12.91 36.19
C LEU A 986 27.24 -11.97 34.99
N PRO A 987 27.78 -12.44 33.84
CA PRO A 987 27.87 -11.64 32.61
C PRO A 987 26.55 -10.99 32.17
N ASP A 988 25.46 -11.75 32.22
CA ASP A 988 24.15 -11.30 31.74
C ASP A 988 23.61 -10.17 32.63
N VAL A 989 23.78 -10.33 33.95
CA VAL A 989 23.41 -9.31 34.94
C VAL A 989 24.29 -8.07 34.82
N LEU A 990 25.60 -8.21 34.62
CA LEU A 990 26.52 -7.07 34.44
C LEU A 990 26.17 -6.24 33.20
N VAL A 991 25.87 -6.89 32.06
CA VAL A 991 25.43 -6.19 30.84
C VAL A 991 24.13 -5.41 31.07
N CYS A 992 23.17 -5.99 31.82
CA CYS A 992 21.93 -5.31 32.18
C CYS A 992 22.15 -4.14 33.15
N ILE A 993 23.05 -4.28 34.14
CA ILE A 993 23.43 -3.20 35.07
C ILE A 993 24.07 -2.04 34.29
N SER A 994 24.94 -2.32 33.32
CA SER A 994 25.57 -1.32 32.46
C SER A 994 24.58 -0.59 31.56
N ALA A 995 23.63 -1.31 30.96
CA ALA A 995 22.52 -0.67 30.25
C ALA A 995 21.73 0.26 31.20
N GLY A 996 21.45 -0.20 32.43
CA GLY A 996 20.81 0.61 33.45
C GLY A 996 21.62 1.87 33.83
N PHE A 997 22.94 1.76 33.92
CA PHE A 997 23.85 2.87 34.18
C PHE A 997 23.82 3.93 33.06
N PHE A 998 23.82 3.53 31.79
CA PHE A 998 23.70 4.47 30.67
C PHE A 998 22.33 5.15 30.62
N GLY A 999 21.27 4.42 30.98
CA GLY A 999 19.95 5.02 31.22
C GLY A 999 19.98 6.08 32.32
N PHE A 1000 20.70 5.83 33.42
CA PHE A 1000 20.93 6.80 34.49
C PHE A 1000 21.73 8.03 34.01
N GLN A 1001 22.80 7.85 33.23
CA GLN A 1001 23.60 8.99 32.73
C GLN A 1001 22.77 9.96 31.87
N LEU A 1002 21.89 9.41 31.04
CA LEU A 1002 20.92 10.22 30.27
C LEU A 1002 19.92 10.93 31.18
N TRP A 1003 19.36 10.22 32.17
CA TRP A 1003 18.48 10.82 33.17
C TRP A 1003 19.19 11.95 33.95
N ALA A 1004 20.43 11.76 34.38
CA ALA A 1004 21.22 12.74 35.09
C ALA A 1004 21.47 14.00 34.23
N LEU A 1005 21.79 13.83 32.94
CA LEU A 1005 21.93 14.95 31.99
C LEU A 1005 20.64 15.76 31.83
N VAL A 1006 19.48 15.09 31.87
CA VAL A 1006 18.15 15.71 31.79
C VAL A 1006 17.80 16.45 33.09
N CYS A 1007 17.88 15.78 34.23
CA CYS A 1007 17.53 16.34 35.53
C CYS A 1007 18.41 17.54 35.93
N THR A 1008 19.67 17.54 35.52
CA THR A 1008 20.58 18.67 35.76
C THR A 1008 20.40 19.82 34.76
N ARG A 1009 19.53 19.68 33.74
CA ARG A 1009 19.33 20.63 32.63
C ARG A 1009 20.59 20.92 31.81
N LEU A 1010 21.61 20.07 31.93
CA LEU A 1010 22.93 20.25 31.31
C LEU A 1010 23.02 19.67 29.89
N PHE A 1011 22.00 18.95 29.42
CA PHE A 1011 21.88 18.44 28.06
C PHE A 1011 22.05 19.53 26.98
N LYS A 1012 21.64 20.78 27.26
CA LYS A 1012 21.80 21.94 26.36
C LYS A 1012 23.27 22.30 26.08
N LYS A 1013 24.21 21.87 26.94
CA LYS A 1013 25.65 22.16 26.82
C LYS A 1013 26.47 21.00 26.23
N SER A 1014 25.90 19.81 26.03
CA SER A 1014 26.63 18.63 25.54
C SER A 1014 25.74 17.65 24.75
N TYR A 1015 25.31 18.06 23.56
CA TYR A 1015 24.54 17.21 22.63
C TYR A 1015 25.26 15.91 22.26
N LEU A 1016 26.60 15.95 22.15
CA LEU A 1016 27.41 14.76 21.90
C LEU A 1016 27.31 13.72 23.03
N GLY A 1017 27.14 14.16 24.28
CA GLY A 1017 26.97 13.26 25.42
C GLY A 1017 25.65 12.49 25.36
N VAL A 1018 24.58 13.18 24.96
CA VAL A 1018 23.24 12.55 24.79
C VAL A 1018 23.28 11.50 23.69
N ILE A 1019 23.90 11.79 22.55
CA ILE A 1019 24.06 10.83 21.46
C ILE A 1019 24.92 9.63 21.90
N HIS A 1020 26.04 9.89 22.58
CA HIS A 1020 26.96 8.86 23.06
C HIS A 1020 26.29 7.85 23.99
N TYR A 1021 25.60 8.30 25.04
CA TYR A 1021 24.96 7.40 26.00
C TYR A 1021 23.71 6.71 25.41
N SER A 1022 23.03 7.32 24.44
CA SER A 1022 21.89 6.68 23.75
C SER A 1022 22.35 5.51 22.89
N LEU A 1023 23.45 5.66 22.15
CA LEU A 1023 24.04 4.56 21.36
C LEU A 1023 24.53 3.43 22.24
N LEU A 1024 25.18 3.74 23.38
CA LEU A 1024 25.62 2.72 24.34
C LEU A 1024 24.45 1.98 24.99
N LEU A 1025 23.38 2.70 25.39
CA LEU A 1025 22.17 2.06 25.91
C LEU A 1025 21.55 1.09 24.89
N MET A 1026 21.43 1.51 23.62
CA MET A 1026 20.89 0.65 22.56
C MET A 1026 21.78 -0.56 22.29
N LEU A 1027 23.11 -0.38 22.28
CA LEU A 1027 24.07 -1.46 22.05
C LEU A 1027 24.02 -2.51 23.17
N PHE A 1028 24.14 -2.08 24.43
CA PHE A 1028 24.13 -2.98 25.59
C PHE A 1028 22.75 -3.60 25.83
N GLY A 1029 21.69 -2.84 25.56
CA GLY A 1029 20.32 -3.34 25.60
C GLY A 1029 20.02 -4.39 24.52
N ALA A 1030 20.52 -4.21 23.30
CA ALA A 1030 20.39 -5.21 22.23
C ALA A 1030 21.22 -6.47 22.52
N ALA A 1031 22.41 -6.33 23.11
CA ALA A 1031 23.22 -7.45 23.56
C ALA A 1031 22.54 -8.26 24.67
N ALA A 1032 21.89 -7.56 25.63
CA ALA A 1032 21.06 -8.19 26.65
C ALA A 1032 19.88 -8.98 26.08
N PHE A 1033 19.31 -8.52 24.96
CA PHE A 1033 18.16 -9.16 24.30
C PHE A 1033 18.52 -10.46 23.54
N LYS A 1034 19.75 -10.62 23.05
CA LYS A 1034 20.15 -11.72 22.14
C LYS A 1034 21.16 -12.73 22.71
N ALA A 1035 21.48 -12.66 24.00
CA ALA A 1035 22.42 -13.57 24.65
C ALA A 1035 23.88 -13.52 24.14
N VAL A 1036 24.32 -12.37 23.62
CA VAL A 1036 25.68 -12.19 23.05
C VAL A 1036 26.57 -11.44 24.06
N HIS A 1037 26.78 -12.05 25.23
CA HIS A 1037 27.26 -11.34 26.44
C HIS A 1037 28.80 -11.31 26.59
N THR A 1038 29.51 -12.32 26.10
CA THR A 1038 30.94 -12.55 26.41
C THR A 1038 31.91 -11.55 25.74
N PRO A 1039 31.75 -11.17 24.45
CA PRO A 1039 32.67 -10.23 23.80
C PRO A 1039 32.57 -8.80 24.37
N LEU A 1040 31.38 -8.39 24.80
CA LEU A 1040 31.12 -7.08 25.41
C LEU A 1040 31.62 -7.01 26.86
N LEU A 1041 31.60 -8.11 27.61
CA LEU A 1041 32.13 -8.17 28.98
C LEU A 1041 33.65 -7.91 29.01
N THR A 1042 34.39 -8.49 28.06
CA THR A 1042 35.84 -8.26 27.94
C THR A 1042 36.16 -6.82 27.52
N ALA A 1043 35.31 -6.21 26.68
CA ALA A 1043 35.42 -4.80 26.32
C ALA A 1043 35.23 -3.87 27.53
N MET A 1044 34.28 -4.21 28.42
CA MET A 1044 34.03 -3.48 29.67
C MET A 1044 35.20 -3.57 30.64
N LEU A 1045 35.76 -4.78 30.81
CA LEU A 1045 36.86 -5.07 31.73
C LEU A 1045 38.09 -4.21 31.47
N VAL A 1046 38.32 -3.89 30.20
CA VAL A 1046 39.46 -3.09 29.79
C VAL A 1046 39.11 -1.59 29.82
N SER A 1047 37.90 -1.19 29.42
CA SER A 1047 37.51 0.23 29.27
C SER A 1047 37.17 0.96 30.58
N GLU A 1048 36.69 0.25 31.61
CA GLU A 1048 36.21 0.88 32.85
C GLU A 1048 37.36 1.32 33.77
N LEU A 1049 38.51 0.63 33.76
CA LEU A 1049 39.71 1.05 34.50
C LEU A 1049 40.26 2.41 34.01
N ALA A 1050 40.28 2.61 32.69
CA ALA A 1050 40.66 3.90 32.09
C ALA A 1050 39.68 5.01 32.47
N SER A 1051 38.39 4.68 32.58
CA SER A 1051 37.34 5.63 32.98
C SER A 1051 37.52 6.10 34.43
N VAL A 1052 37.88 5.20 35.36
CA VAL A 1052 38.22 5.57 36.77
C VAL A 1052 39.37 6.58 36.82
N LEU A 1053 40.46 6.33 36.08
CA LEU A 1053 41.64 7.20 36.09
C LEU A 1053 41.36 8.58 35.45
N CYS A 1054 40.57 8.61 34.37
CA CYS A 1054 40.15 9.85 33.72
C CYS A 1054 39.22 10.69 34.61
N LEU A 1055 38.25 10.04 35.27
CA LEU A 1055 37.34 10.70 36.20
C LEU A 1055 38.06 11.23 37.43
N ALA A 1056 39.02 10.49 37.98
CA ALA A 1056 39.87 10.96 39.08
C ALA A 1056 40.67 12.22 38.69
N GLY A 1057 41.27 12.25 37.49
CA GLY A 1057 41.96 13.43 36.97
C GLY A 1057 41.03 14.63 36.72
N LYS A 1058 39.79 14.38 36.27
CA LYS A 1058 38.77 15.41 36.08
C LYS A 1058 38.29 15.99 37.42
N MET A 1059 38.06 15.16 38.43
CA MET A 1059 37.69 15.59 39.77
C MET A 1059 38.80 16.41 40.43
N GLN A 1060 40.06 16.00 40.25
CA GLN A 1060 41.22 16.76 40.73
C GLN A 1060 41.28 18.18 40.13
N ARG A 1061 40.97 18.33 38.84
CA ARG A 1061 40.88 19.65 38.17
C ARG A 1061 39.76 20.51 38.75
N LEU A 1062 38.63 19.90 39.12
CA LEU A 1062 37.48 20.57 39.73
C LEU A 1062 37.73 21.00 41.18
N THR A 1063 38.63 20.34 41.91
CA THR A 1063 38.94 20.64 43.33
C THR A 1063 40.18 21.51 43.55
N GLY A 1064 40.85 21.96 42.47
CA GLY A 1064 41.88 23.01 42.53
C GLY A 1064 43.26 22.61 43.03
N TRP A 1065 43.64 21.32 42.94
CA TRP A 1065 44.98 20.87 43.36
C TRP A 1065 46.11 21.48 42.50
N ALA A 1066 47.21 21.88 43.14
CA ALA A 1066 48.33 22.55 42.48
C ALA A 1066 48.92 21.70 41.34
N PRO A 1067 49.05 22.25 40.11
CA PRO A 1067 49.39 21.48 38.90
C PRO A 1067 50.83 20.91 38.85
N GLY A 1068 51.64 21.10 39.90
CA GLY A 1068 53.04 20.68 39.97
C GLY A 1068 53.36 19.52 40.92
N SER A 1069 52.38 18.90 41.59
CA SER A 1069 52.68 17.80 42.52
C SER A 1069 53.01 16.50 41.75
N GLY A 1070 53.96 15.70 42.27
CA GLY A 1070 54.37 14.43 41.65
C GLY A 1070 53.20 13.46 41.44
N LEU A 1071 52.18 13.54 42.29
CA LEU A 1071 50.93 12.78 42.17
C LEU A 1071 50.11 13.19 40.92
N VAL A 1072 50.04 14.49 40.59
CA VAL A 1072 49.32 15.00 39.40
C VAL A 1072 49.97 14.49 38.12
N MET A 1073 51.31 14.51 38.08
CA MET A 1073 52.07 14.04 36.92
C MET A 1073 51.97 12.52 36.77
N ALA A 1074 51.97 11.77 37.87
CA ALA A 1074 51.75 10.32 37.87
C ALA A 1074 50.33 9.97 37.37
N LEU A 1075 49.30 10.66 37.87
CA LEU A 1075 47.91 10.48 37.43
C LEU A 1075 47.73 10.82 35.95
N ARG A 1076 48.35 11.89 35.44
CA ARG A 1076 48.31 12.21 33.99
C ARG A 1076 48.99 11.16 33.12
N ARG A 1077 50.14 10.62 33.54
CA ARG A 1077 50.82 9.55 32.81
C ARG A 1077 49.99 8.26 32.83
N ALA A 1078 49.34 7.95 33.95
CA ALA A 1078 48.41 6.83 34.07
C ALA A 1078 47.13 7.03 33.24
N GLU A 1079 46.59 8.25 33.17
CA GLU A 1079 45.42 8.62 32.34
C GLU A 1079 45.72 8.42 30.84
N ILE A 1080 46.89 8.87 30.37
CA ILE A 1080 47.30 8.69 28.96
C ILE A 1080 47.62 7.22 28.64
N GLY A 1081 48.38 6.54 29.52
CA GLY A 1081 48.71 5.13 29.34
C GLY A 1081 47.47 4.24 29.31
N SER A 1082 46.50 4.50 30.19
CA SER A 1082 45.24 3.75 30.24
C SER A 1082 44.32 4.03 29.06
N LEU A 1083 44.23 5.27 28.57
CA LEU A 1083 43.42 5.60 27.39
C LEU A 1083 43.90 4.81 26.14
N VAL A 1084 45.22 4.69 25.96
CA VAL A 1084 45.80 4.00 24.80
C VAL A 1084 45.70 2.48 24.94
N LEU A 1085 46.22 1.92 26.04
CA LEU A 1085 46.28 0.47 26.25
C LEU A 1085 44.90 -0.14 26.50
N PHE A 1086 44.03 0.59 27.18
CA PHE A 1086 42.81 0.02 27.73
C PHE A 1086 41.51 0.58 27.13
N GLN A 1087 41.58 1.58 26.24
CA GLN A 1087 40.37 2.10 25.57
C GLN A 1087 40.51 2.09 24.04
N LEU A 1088 41.58 2.61 23.46
CA LEU A 1088 41.77 2.65 21.99
C LEU A 1088 41.97 1.26 21.36
N VAL A 1089 42.93 0.48 21.88
CA VAL A 1089 43.26 -0.84 21.30
C VAL A 1089 42.07 -1.81 21.36
N PRO A 1090 41.34 -1.97 22.49
CA PRO A 1090 40.20 -2.89 22.54
C PRO A 1090 39.03 -2.48 21.63
N HIS A 1091 38.67 -1.19 21.58
CA HIS A 1091 37.57 -0.71 20.73
C HIS A 1091 37.89 -0.82 19.23
N PHE A 1092 39.16 -0.70 18.87
CA PHE A 1092 39.62 -0.94 17.50
C PHE A 1092 39.47 -2.42 17.13
N LEU A 1093 39.91 -3.34 18.01
CA LEU A 1093 39.78 -4.78 17.79
C LEU A 1093 38.30 -5.20 17.65
N ILE A 1094 37.40 -4.64 18.47
CA ILE A 1094 35.94 -4.89 18.38
C ILE A 1094 35.37 -4.40 17.04
N ALA A 1095 35.78 -3.21 16.57
CA ALA A 1095 35.32 -2.69 15.30
C ALA A 1095 35.76 -3.58 14.13
N VAL A 1096 36.99 -4.08 14.17
CA VAL A 1096 37.49 -5.07 13.19
C VAL A 1096 36.66 -6.35 13.25
N SER A 1097 36.39 -6.90 14.44
CA SER A 1097 35.56 -8.11 14.59
C SER A 1097 34.14 -7.95 14.07
N VAL A 1098 33.49 -6.81 14.35
CA VAL A 1098 32.15 -6.49 13.82
C VAL A 1098 32.17 -6.43 12.30
N LEU A 1099 33.19 -5.81 11.71
CA LEU A 1099 33.31 -5.68 10.25
C LEU A 1099 33.63 -7.01 9.55
N VAL A 1100 34.40 -7.89 10.19
CA VAL A 1100 34.85 -9.17 9.62
C VAL A 1100 33.77 -10.26 9.74
N HIS A 1101 32.84 -10.16 10.69
CA HIS A 1101 31.79 -11.16 10.94
C HIS A 1101 30.34 -10.61 10.80
N PRO A 1102 29.92 -10.14 9.61
CA PRO A 1102 28.54 -9.66 9.40
C PRO A 1102 27.49 -10.77 9.61
N GLU A 1103 27.85 -12.04 9.44
CA GLU A 1103 27.01 -13.22 9.64
C GLU A 1103 26.62 -13.45 11.10
N ALA A 1104 27.35 -12.88 12.06
CA ALA A 1104 26.98 -12.93 13.48
C ALA A 1104 25.67 -12.14 13.77
N PHE A 1105 25.21 -11.31 12.82
CA PHE A 1105 24.01 -10.51 12.95
C PHE A 1105 22.84 -11.11 12.18
N SER A 1106 21.74 -11.39 12.89
CA SER A 1106 20.54 -12.00 12.31
C SER A 1106 19.79 -11.12 11.29
N ALA A 1107 20.17 -9.86 11.12
CA ALA A 1107 19.62 -8.94 10.13
C ALA A 1107 20.63 -7.87 9.74
N LYS A 1108 20.61 -7.47 8.46
CA LYS A 1108 21.53 -6.46 7.90
C LYS A 1108 21.43 -5.08 8.58
N SER A 1109 20.25 -4.72 9.07
CA SER A 1109 20.04 -3.47 9.81
C SER A 1109 20.79 -3.42 11.14
N TYR A 1110 20.90 -4.56 11.85
CA TYR A 1110 21.64 -4.63 13.11
C TYR A 1110 23.15 -4.53 12.91
N TYR A 1111 23.66 -5.17 11.85
CA TYR A 1111 25.05 -4.99 11.44
C TYR A 1111 25.35 -3.52 11.11
N ALA A 1112 24.48 -2.86 10.34
CA ALA A 1112 24.65 -1.45 9.99
C ALA A 1112 24.70 -0.52 11.22
N ILE A 1113 23.83 -0.75 12.20
CA ILE A 1113 23.82 0.01 13.46
C ILE A 1113 25.09 -0.26 14.29
N ALA A 1114 25.49 -1.54 14.42
CA ALA A 1114 26.69 -1.92 15.17
C ALA A 1114 27.97 -1.35 14.53
N ALA A 1115 28.09 -1.43 13.21
CA ALA A 1115 29.21 -0.88 12.45
C ALA A 1115 29.28 0.66 12.57
N ALA A 1116 28.15 1.35 12.43
CA ALA A 1116 28.08 2.80 12.60
C ALA A 1116 28.43 3.24 14.04
N GLY A 1117 27.95 2.52 15.05
CA GLY A 1117 28.28 2.75 16.45
C GLY A 1117 29.77 2.57 16.74
N CYS A 1118 30.38 1.48 16.25
CA CYS A 1118 31.80 1.21 16.41
C CYS A 1118 32.68 2.28 15.71
N ALA A 1119 32.29 2.73 14.51
CA ALA A 1119 32.98 3.79 13.80
C ALA A 1119 32.95 5.11 14.59
N TYR A 1120 31.79 5.49 15.13
CA TYR A 1120 31.62 6.69 15.94
C TYR A 1120 32.43 6.65 17.24
N ILE A 1121 32.39 5.53 17.97
CA ILE A 1121 33.12 5.37 19.24
C ILE A 1121 34.63 5.49 19.02
N ASN A 1122 35.17 4.83 17.98
CA ASN A 1122 36.59 4.93 17.67
C ASN A 1122 37.01 6.32 17.22
N ALA A 1123 36.19 7.01 16.41
CA ALA A 1123 36.44 8.41 16.04
C ALA A 1123 36.45 9.34 17.27
N SER A 1124 35.53 9.13 18.22
CA SER A 1124 35.48 9.88 19.48
C SER A 1124 36.71 9.61 20.37
N ASN A 1125 37.15 8.36 20.50
CA ASN A 1125 38.32 8.01 21.30
C ASN A 1125 39.62 8.57 20.68
N LEU A 1126 39.74 8.54 19.35
CA LEU A 1126 40.87 9.15 18.64
C LEU A 1126 40.92 10.66 18.89
N ARG A 1127 39.78 11.35 18.84
CA ARG A 1127 39.68 12.78 19.16
C ARG A 1127 40.11 13.09 20.61
N LYS A 1128 39.72 12.26 21.58
CA LYS A 1128 40.15 12.39 22.98
C LYS A 1128 41.66 12.20 23.15
N ALA A 1129 42.26 11.22 22.48
CA ALA A 1129 43.70 11.00 22.53
C ALA A 1129 44.50 12.15 21.90
N ILE A 1130 44.01 12.72 20.79
CA ILE A 1130 44.60 13.92 20.18
C ILE A 1130 44.55 15.12 21.14
N ALA A 1131 43.44 15.30 21.87
CA ALA A 1131 43.26 16.39 22.82
C ALA A 1131 44.15 16.29 24.08
N LEU A 1132 44.72 15.13 24.38
CA LEU A 1132 45.61 14.90 25.52
C LEU A 1132 47.11 15.08 25.19
N ARG A 1133 47.46 15.45 23.95
CA ARG A 1133 48.85 15.81 23.63
C ARG A 1133 49.28 17.02 24.47
N PRO A 1134 50.47 17.01 25.10
CA PRO A 1134 50.99 18.20 25.72
C PRO A 1134 51.18 19.27 24.63
N ALA A 1135 50.68 20.48 24.88
CA ALA A 1135 51.05 21.64 24.08
C ALA A 1135 52.60 21.74 24.08
N PRO A 1136 53.23 22.15 22.96
CA PRO A 1136 54.64 22.52 22.96
C PRO A 1136 54.89 23.50 24.11
N LYS A 1137 56.04 23.35 24.79
CA LYS A 1137 56.50 24.27 25.83
C LYS A 1137 56.79 25.65 25.22
N GLU A 1138 55.77 26.42 24.89
CA GLU A 1138 55.88 27.85 24.68
C GLU A 1138 54.66 28.49 25.33
N HIS A 1139 54.93 29.50 26.16
CA HIS A 1139 53.97 30.28 26.96
C HIS A 1139 53.68 29.69 28.35
N ALA A 1140 54.74 29.48 29.10
CA ALA A 1140 54.75 29.81 30.53
C ALA A 1140 55.37 31.20 30.71
N ARG A 1141 54.53 32.24 30.66
CA ARG A 1141 54.69 33.52 31.35
C ARG A 1141 53.30 34.00 31.74
#